data_AF-A0A4Q2DWH4-F1
#
_entry.id   AF-A0A4Q2DWH4-F1
#
_cell.length_a   1.000
_cell.length_b   1.000
_cell.length_c   1.000
_cell.angle_alpha   90.00
_cell.angle_beta   90.00
_cell.angle_gamma   90.00
#
_symmetry.space_group_name_H-M   'P 1'
#
loop_
_entity.id
_entity.type
_entity.pdbx_description
1 polymer ?
#
loop_
_entity_poly.entity_id
_entity_poly.type
_entity_poly.pdbx_seq_one_letter_code
_entity_poly.pdbx_strand_id
1 'polypeptide(L)'
;MIGTSSKLFKWDPVHESFMYVWEGDRCLHVQDKDEVISNSIIQRFLTIGTLLRRLEEFIKALHRRRVKDGPTVYAFAHTLSTVLLYLRESLVRISASDQPDLLNALWNKYGPYEDIIRALSELYGRDLDVEPKDYPPFEAQPVKLISTIYEYLASHVERQSAPSISGIFAYILDGTSQEYLYEVGVSIGYGGQPRKPPPRVDEDREDYYGIDDEEEEEEEDIFAALTQIQTDFPDFFPKTLLGVLPNAQKSLILLRKAQPDHPLLGQESKDKRVHWLWSELDILEAWDEVEGSHTEELGLDGSKERTPSTSQPVLHQTYKPEIEEEFRIFDMDPGNFQAQSALQVVDRSNAILERFIQRFPARLPSITPTLPHLTSLVFHRLLEHASTLSSTLLSIFLTSSNNLNLQLHLSLLRSYLLVTAPAFKSKLLGALFSDAGEYGVDTTPHSMSLRSIRRRPSSKKAVVKESKQPWAIGLSPDLLEREIWPPVGGDLSFFLRTVIVDALNNGEQMDDEEERKKRHVVIEEAAWRIGFAIRDLPTGHGRDKWLNPLCIEALDFLYMDYKPPRPMDVLISPSILSKYYRIFAFILRLFRVECAIKSVFRMTGVSAQPLFPTLAQPRKLLLHFRFIAQSFVATLSAYVFDTAIGGNFDPFLAQLESSSLAASAHGTSTSAASTTSKVGSSGPHEFSDVFELATAHSDLLDRILTACLLRSSQKLPGELLRQSLELVLEFCVVIGELSRGRLKEYEAGPMIEEVFLKLKAKMATFMKVLKGLVEKGTGISSNLPMEVGTGAQIPTGGIAALSHLLMRLDLGDWWSQSV
;
A
#
# COMPACT_ATOMS: atom_id res chain seq x y z
N MET A 1 11.42 -31.48 46.60
CA MET A 1 11.86 -30.07 46.55
C MET A 1 12.60 -29.74 45.27
N ILE A 2 13.86 -30.17 45.07
CA ILE A 2 14.68 -29.77 43.90
C ILE A 2 14.33 -30.56 42.61
N GLY A 3 13.29 -31.40 42.63
CA GLY A 3 12.89 -32.24 41.49
C GLY A 3 13.73 -33.51 41.30
N THR A 4 14.47 -33.94 42.33
CA THR A 4 15.28 -35.16 42.34
C THR A 4 14.63 -36.28 43.15
N SER A 5 14.75 -37.53 42.69
CA SER A 5 14.29 -38.70 43.45
C SER A 5 15.16 -38.94 44.68
N SER A 6 14.54 -39.34 45.79
CA SER A 6 15.18 -39.67 47.06
C SER A 6 14.92 -41.13 47.44
N LYS A 7 15.41 -41.57 48.61
CA LYS A 7 15.12 -42.91 49.14
C LYS A 7 13.64 -43.09 49.52
N LEU A 8 12.94 -42.02 49.89
CA LEU A 8 11.54 -42.06 50.37
C LEU A 8 10.53 -41.71 49.26
N PHE A 9 10.92 -40.86 48.31
CA PHE A 9 10.04 -40.40 47.23
C PHE A 9 10.71 -40.63 45.88
N LYS A 10 10.06 -41.36 44.99
CA LYS A 10 10.54 -41.63 43.61
C LYS A 10 9.63 -40.99 42.58
N TRP A 11 10.24 -40.55 41.47
CA TRP A 11 9.52 -40.01 40.31
C TRP A 11 8.84 -41.13 39.54
N ASP A 12 7.53 -41.00 39.30
CA ASP A 12 6.79 -41.83 38.36
C ASP A 12 6.76 -41.15 36.98
N PRO A 13 7.40 -41.72 35.95
CA PRO A 13 7.40 -41.16 34.60
C PRO A 13 6.04 -41.28 33.90
N VAL A 14 5.10 -42.11 34.38
CA VAL A 14 3.79 -42.32 33.72
C VAL A 14 2.80 -41.22 34.11
N HIS A 15 2.73 -40.88 35.39
CA HIS A 15 1.83 -39.84 35.92
C HIS A 15 2.54 -38.49 36.11
N GLU A 16 3.83 -38.41 35.75
CA GLU A 16 4.73 -37.27 36.00
C GLU A 16 4.55 -36.71 37.42
N SER A 17 4.64 -37.56 38.45
CA SER A 17 4.44 -37.17 39.85
C SER A 17 5.38 -37.89 40.82
N PHE A 18 5.66 -37.29 41.97
CA PHE A 18 6.46 -37.95 43.01
C PHE A 18 5.56 -38.80 43.91
N MET A 19 5.82 -40.12 43.95
CA MET A 19 5.12 -41.06 44.81
C MET A 19 5.99 -41.47 46.01
N TYR A 20 5.34 -41.70 47.15
CA TYR A 20 5.98 -42.30 48.31
C TYR A 20 6.22 -43.80 48.07
N VAL A 21 7.45 -44.26 48.23
CA VAL A 21 7.82 -45.66 47.96
C VAL A 21 8.32 -46.29 49.26
N TRP A 22 7.42 -46.98 49.96
CA TRP A 22 7.76 -47.82 51.11
C TRP A 22 6.96 -49.13 51.08
N GLU A 23 7.61 -50.25 51.42
CA GLU A 23 6.95 -51.55 51.57
C GLU A 23 6.23 -51.61 52.93
N GLY A 24 4.97 -51.18 52.95
CA GLY A 24 4.07 -51.27 54.10
C GLY A 24 3.13 -50.06 54.19
N ASP A 25 1.89 -50.30 54.59
CA ASP A 25 0.75 -49.36 54.64
C ASP A 25 0.87 -48.27 55.75
N ARG A 26 2.06 -47.69 55.93
CA ARG A 26 2.33 -46.69 56.97
C ARG A 26 2.59 -45.31 56.35
N CYS A 27 1.69 -44.37 56.65
CA CYS A 27 1.83 -42.95 56.35
C CYS A 27 3.01 -42.32 57.11
N LEU A 28 3.69 -41.36 56.48
CA LEU A 28 4.82 -40.65 57.09
C LEU A 28 4.29 -39.65 58.13
N HIS A 29 4.60 -39.90 59.40
CA HIS A 29 4.11 -39.10 60.52
C HIS A 29 5.22 -38.20 61.06
N VAL A 30 4.98 -36.89 61.11
CA VAL A 30 5.90 -35.94 61.75
C VAL A 30 5.65 -36.01 63.25
N GLN A 31 6.72 -36.18 64.03
CA GLN A 31 6.63 -36.31 65.48
C GLN A 31 5.87 -35.11 66.07
N ASP A 32 4.89 -35.40 66.95
CA ASP A 32 3.98 -34.44 67.61
C ASP A 32 2.92 -33.75 66.72
N LYS A 33 2.55 -34.31 65.55
CA LYS A 33 1.51 -33.74 64.67
C LYS A 33 0.57 -34.80 64.10
N ASP A 34 -0.73 -34.51 64.02
CA ASP A 34 -1.72 -35.40 63.41
C ASP A 34 -1.37 -35.82 61.97
N GLU A 35 -1.86 -36.99 61.55
CA GLU A 35 -1.64 -37.54 60.21
C GLU A 35 -2.06 -36.57 59.09
N VAL A 36 -3.19 -35.87 59.28
CA VAL A 36 -3.69 -34.87 58.33
C VAL A 36 -2.73 -33.70 58.19
N ILE A 37 -2.15 -33.23 59.31
CA ILE A 37 -1.19 -32.12 59.32
C ILE A 37 0.14 -32.55 58.72
N SER A 38 0.59 -33.77 59.03
CA SER A 38 1.79 -34.36 58.43
C SER A 38 1.66 -34.50 56.91
N ASN A 39 0.53 -35.01 56.42
CA ASN A 39 0.25 -35.12 54.99
C ASN A 39 0.16 -33.76 54.31
N SER A 40 -0.52 -32.79 54.93
CA SER A 40 -0.57 -31.41 54.41
C SER A 40 0.84 -30.82 54.28
N ILE A 41 1.70 -30.98 55.30
CA ILE A 41 3.09 -30.48 55.28
C ILE A 41 3.94 -31.17 54.21
N ILE A 42 3.72 -32.45 53.94
CA ILE A 42 4.48 -33.15 52.91
C ILE A 42 3.97 -32.76 51.51
N GLN A 43 2.66 -32.50 51.38
CA GLN A 43 2.00 -32.23 50.11
C GLN A 43 2.58 -31.01 49.38
N ARG A 44 2.75 -29.84 50.01
CA ARG A 44 3.37 -28.67 49.35
C ARG A 44 4.78 -28.96 48.85
N PHE A 45 5.56 -29.72 49.61
CA PHE A 45 6.92 -30.08 49.22
C PHE A 45 6.96 -31.05 48.02
N LEU A 46 5.95 -31.92 47.92
CA LEU A 46 5.72 -32.77 46.75
C LEU A 46 5.18 -31.98 45.56
N THR A 47 4.26 -31.03 45.78
CA THR A 47 3.74 -30.10 44.76
C THR A 47 4.87 -29.33 44.10
N ILE A 48 5.69 -28.64 44.90
CA ILE A 48 6.86 -27.88 44.42
C ILE A 48 7.79 -28.78 43.62
N GLY A 49 8.13 -29.96 44.17
CA GLY A 49 9.04 -30.90 43.50
C GLY A 49 8.48 -31.44 42.18
N THR A 50 7.19 -31.76 42.13
CA THR A 50 6.50 -32.33 40.97
C THR A 50 6.41 -31.31 39.84
N LEU A 51 5.88 -30.11 40.11
CA LEU A 51 5.73 -29.07 39.11
C LEU A 51 7.09 -28.59 38.56
N LEU A 52 8.10 -28.46 39.43
CA LEU A 52 9.46 -28.12 39.00
C LEU A 52 10.05 -29.18 38.05
N ARG A 53 9.75 -30.46 38.26
CA ARG A 53 10.20 -31.54 37.40
C ARG A 53 9.43 -31.59 36.07
N ARG A 54 8.11 -31.39 36.09
CA ARG A 54 7.27 -31.26 34.88
C ARG A 54 7.75 -30.13 33.96
N LEU A 55 8.08 -28.97 34.53
CA LEU A 55 8.63 -27.84 33.77
C LEU A 55 10.03 -28.14 33.21
N GLU A 56 10.87 -28.88 33.94
CA GLU A 56 12.18 -29.30 33.43
C GLU A 56 12.06 -30.29 32.25
N GLU A 57 11.12 -31.23 32.31
CA GLU A 57 10.84 -32.16 31.22
C GLU A 57 10.27 -31.45 29.99
N PHE A 58 9.45 -30.41 30.21
CA PHE A 58 9.00 -29.51 29.15
C PHE A 58 10.17 -28.77 28.48
N ILE A 59 11.08 -28.16 29.24
CA ILE A 59 12.26 -27.49 28.69
C ILE A 59 13.15 -28.48 27.91
N LYS A 60 13.32 -29.71 28.42
CA LYS A 60 14.06 -30.77 27.69
C LYS A 60 13.36 -31.14 26.39
N ALA A 61 12.03 -31.16 26.36
CA ALA A 61 11.27 -31.37 25.13
C ALA A 61 11.47 -30.22 24.15
N LEU A 62 11.48 -28.96 24.60
CA LEU A 62 11.74 -27.78 23.76
C LEU A 62 13.16 -27.79 23.15
N HIS A 63 14.19 -28.11 23.95
CA HIS A 63 15.58 -28.18 23.45
C HIS A 63 15.82 -29.33 22.46
N ARG A 64 14.99 -30.38 22.46
CA ARG A 64 15.05 -31.50 21.51
C ARG A 64 14.34 -31.21 20.19
N ARG A 65 13.55 -30.14 20.10
CA ARG A 65 12.89 -29.74 18.86
C ARG A 65 13.89 -29.15 17.87
N ARG A 66 13.57 -29.23 16.57
CA ARG A 66 14.48 -28.88 15.47
C ARG A 66 14.76 -27.37 15.46
N VAL A 67 15.90 -27.00 14.87
CA VAL A 67 16.33 -25.61 14.54
C VAL A 67 15.27 -24.81 13.74
N LYS A 68 14.23 -25.48 13.22
CA LYS A 68 13.15 -24.88 12.44
C LYS A 68 12.09 -24.13 13.27
N ASP A 69 12.10 -24.22 14.60
CA ASP A 69 11.09 -23.60 15.47
C ASP A 69 11.35 -22.10 15.75
N GLY A 70 12.43 -21.53 15.22
CA GLY A 70 12.70 -20.08 15.22
C GLY A 70 13.40 -19.55 16.50
N PRO A 71 13.99 -18.34 16.43
CA PRO A 71 14.80 -17.77 17.53
C PRO A 71 13.98 -17.46 18.79
N THR A 72 12.71 -17.08 18.64
CA THR A 72 11.80 -16.76 19.75
C THR A 72 11.57 -17.95 20.70
N VAL A 73 11.47 -19.17 20.17
CA VAL A 73 11.27 -20.39 20.98
C VAL A 73 12.52 -20.73 21.79
N TYR A 74 13.71 -20.50 21.23
CA TYR A 74 14.97 -20.66 21.97
C TYR A 74 15.12 -19.62 23.06
N ALA A 75 14.78 -18.36 22.78
CA ALA A 75 14.76 -17.30 23.78
C ALA A 75 13.82 -17.65 24.95
N PHE A 76 12.62 -18.17 24.65
CA PHE A 76 11.69 -18.69 25.66
C PHE A 76 12.26 -19.83 26.50
N ALA A 77 12.83 -20.85 25.86
CA ALA A 77 13.40 -21.99 26.57
C ALA A 77 14.55 -21.56 27.49
N HIS A 78 15.36 -20.59 27.05
CA HIS A 78 16.46 -20.03 27.83
C HIS A 78 15.99 -19.18 29.01
N THR A 79 15.02 -18.28 28.82
CA THR A 79 14.47 -17.45 29.91
C THR A 79 13.76 -18.31 30.95
N LEU A 80 12.96 -19.28 30.52
CA LEU A 80 12.31 -20.23 31.42
C LEU A 80 13.33 -21.08 32.19
N SER A 81 14.39 -21.55 31.53
CA SER A 81 15.48 -22.27 32.20
C SER A 81 16.18 -21.42 33.25
N THR A 82 16.42 -20.14 32.97
CA THR A 82 17.03 -19.19 33.90
C THR A 82 16.14 -19.00 35.14
N VAL A 83 14.83 -18.84 34.93
CA VAL A 83 13.85 -18.74 36.03
C VAL A 83 13.84 -20.01 36.88
N LEU A 84 13.86 -21.21 36.28
CA LEU A 84 13.91 -22.45 37.04
C LEU A 84 15.21 -22.62 37.83
N LEU A 85 16.35 -22.17 37.29
CA LEU A 85 17.63 -22.18 37.99
C LEU A 85 17.61 -21.24 39.19
N TYR A 86 17.11 -20.01 39.02
CA TYR A 86 16.91 -19.06 40.11
C TYR A 86 16.00 -19.63 41.22
N LEU A 87 14.89 -20.28 40.86
CA LEU A 87 14.00 -20.92 41.83
C LEU A 87 14.70 -22.06 42.58
N ARG A 88 15.48 -22.89 41.89
CA ARG A 88 16.27 -23.96 42.54
C ARG A 88 17.29 -23.40 43.53
N GLU A 89 18.03 -22.39 43.12
CA GLU A 89 19.04 -21.75 43.97
C GLU A 89 18.40 -21.11 45.20
N SER A 90 17.27 -20.41 45.01
CA SER A 90 16.50 -19.82 46.10
C SER A 90 15.98 -20.87 47.09
N LEU A 91 15.45 -22.00 46.60
CA LEU A 91 15.01 -23.11 47.44
C LEU A 91 16.16 -23.75 48.24
N VAL A 92 17.34 -23.87 47.64
CA VAL A 92 18.55 -24.39 48.32
C VAL A 92 19.04 -23.40 49.40
N ARG A 93 19.08 -22.10 49.10
CA ARG A 93 19.46 -21.04 50.06
C ARG A 93 18.56 -21.07 51.30
N ILE A 94 17.25 -21.29 51.15
CA ILE A 94 16.30 -21.41 52.27
C ILE A 94 16.60 -22.64 53.13
N SER A 95 16.97 -23.76 52.50
CA SER A 95 17.32 -25.00 53.19
C SER A 95 18.68 -24.97 53.91
N ALA A 96 19.57 -24.04 53.54
CA ALA A 96 20.92 -23.91 54.11
C ALA A 96 21.00 -22.94 55.31
N SER A 97 19.89 -22.28 55.66
CA SER A 97 19.80 -21.38 56.82
C SER A 97 19.77 -22.21 58.12
N ASP A 98 20.91 -22.25 58.82
CA ASP A 98 21.21 -23.10 60.00
C ASP A 98 20.45 -22.73 61.30
N GLN A 99 19.35 -21.98 61.22
CA GLN A 99 18.54 -21.67 62.40
C GLN A 99 17.53 -22.80 62.68
N PRO A 100 17.30 -23.19 63.95
CA PRO A 100 16.26 -24.17 64.33
C PRO A 100 14.87 -23.54 64.18
N ASP A 101 14.49 -23.28 62.94
CA ASP A 101 13.17 -22.74 62.59
C ASP A 101 12.12 -23.84 62.82
N LEU A 102 11.08 -23.51 63.60
CA LEU A 102 9.88 -24.36 63.69
C LEU A 102 9.42 -24.73 62.27
N LEU A 103 9.03 -25.99 62.04
CA LEU A 103 8.50 -26.50 60.76
C LEU A 103 7.47 -25.58 60.08
N ASN A 104 6.69 -24.82 60.86
CA ASN A 104 5.71 -23.86 60.37
C ASN A 104 6.34 -22.59 59.77
N ALA A 105 7.49 -22.14 60.29
CA ALA A 105 8.25 -21.02 59.73
C ALA A 105 8.86 -21.41 58.37
N LEU A 106 9.39 -22.62 58.25
CA LEU A 106 9.83 -23.18 56.97
C LEU A 106 8.66 -23.32 55.99
N TRP A 107 7.53 -23.88 56.44
CA TRP A 107 6.30 -24.01 55.64
C TRP A 107 5.86 -22.68 55.01
N ASN A 108 5.87 -21.60 55.78
CA ASN A 108 5.50 -20.27 55.32
C ASN A 108 6.54 -19.66 54.36
N LYS A 109 7.84 -19.90 54.60
CA LYS A 109 8.92 -19.45 53.70
C LYS A 109 8.82 -20.05 52.28
N TYR A 110 8.32 -21.29 52.16
CA TYR A 110 8.15 -21.96 50.86
C TYR A 110 6.86 -21.60 50.12
N GLY A 111 5.87 -21.00 50.80
CA GLY A 111 4.57 -20.65 50.21
C GLY A 111 4.69 -19.80 48.92
N PRO A 112 5.41 -18.66 48.92
CA PRO A 112 5.55 -17.82 47.73
C PRO A 112 6.16 -18.55 46.52
N TYR A 113 7.06 -19.51 46.74
CA TYR A 113 7.68 -20.30 45.67
C TYR A 113 6.74 -21.37 45.11
N GLU A 114 5.86 -21.93 45.95
CA GLU A 114 4.77 -22.79 45.48
C GLU A 114 3.85 -22.05 44.52
N ASP A 115 3.46 -20.82 44.87
CA ASP A 115 2.56 -20.00 44.06
C ASP A 115 3.20 -19.59 42.72
N ILE A 116 4.49 -19.23 42.72
CA ILE A 116 5.23 -18.93 41.48
C ILE A 116 5.29 -20.14 40.56
N ILE A 117 5.65 -21.32 41.09
CA ILE A 117 5.80 -22.53 40.27
C ILE A 117 4.45 -22.99 39.73
N ARG A 118 3.38 -22.88 40.54
CA ARG A 118 2.00 -23.16 40.11
C ARG A 118 1.59 -22.25 38.94
N ALA A 119 1.83 -20.95 39.06
CA ALA A 119 1.53 -19.99 38.00
C ALA A 119 2.33 -20.31 36.71
N LEU A 120 3.61 -20.64 36.81
CA LEU A 120 4.43 -21.05 35.65
C LEU A 120 3.93 -22.35 35.01
N SER A 121 3.42 -23.31 35.80
CA SER A 121 2.82 -24.53 35.26
C SER A 121 1.44 -24.31 34.62
N GLU A 122 0.67 -23.33 35.11
CA GLU A 122 -0.64 -22.95 34.56
C GLU A 122 -0.51 -22.38 33.13
N LEU A 123 0.58 -21.67 32.82
CA LEU A 123 0.84 -21.06 31.50
C LEU A 123 0.70 -22.03 30.32
N TYR A 124 1.10 -23.30 30.50
CA TYR A 124 1.00 -24.34 29.47
C TYR A 124 0.21 -25.57 29.93
N GLY A 125 -0.71 -25.41 30.89
CA GLY A 125 -1.62 -26.48 31.31
C GLY A 125 -0.91 -27.69 31.92
N ARG A 126 0.21 -27.49 32.62
CA ARG A 126 1.00 -28.55 33.29
C ARG A 126 0.76 -28.61 34.80
N ASP A 127 -0.38 -28.10 35.26
CA ASP A 127 -0.74 -28.10 36.68
C ASP A 127 -0.95 -29.52 37.21
N LEU A 128 -0.99 -29.69 38.53
CA LEU A 128 -1.11 -30.98 39.21
C LEU A 128 -2.33 -31.80 38.76
N ASP A 129 -3.43 -31.11 38.43
CA ASP A 129 -4.73 -31.74 38.09
C ASP A 129 -4.80 -32.26 36.65
N VAL A 130 -3.80 -31.96 35.82
CA VAL A 130 -3.75 -32.37 34.40
C VAL A 130 -2.81 -33.58 34.24
N GLU A 131 -3.34 -34.65 33.65
CA GLU A 131 -2.54 -35.83 33.30
C GLU A 131 -1.66 -35.56 32.06
N PRO A 132 -0.48 -36.20 31.93
CA PRO A 132 0.43 -35.97 30.80
C PRO A 132 -0.17 -36.20 29.41
N LYS A 133 -1.24 -37.00 29.31
CA LYS A 133 -1.95 -37.27 28.05
C LYS A 133 -2.84 -36.11 27.59
N ASP A 134 -3.27 -35.28 28.53
CA ASP A 134 -4.19 -34.16 28.32
C ASP A 134 -3.46 -32.82 28.24
N TYR A 135 -2.13 -32.82 28.22
CA TYR A 135 -1.36 -31.58 28.04
C TYR A 135 -1.68 -30.92 26.70
N PRO A 136 -1.94 -29.60 26.69
CA PRO A 136 -2.22 -28.89 25.46
C PRO A 136 -0.99 -28.93 24.53
N PRO A 137 -1.20 -29.02 23.21
CA PRO A 137 -0.09 -28.99 22.26
C PRO A 137 0.63 -27.64 22.33
N PHE A 138 1.96 -27.67 22.42
CA PHE A 138 2.76 -26.45 22.40
C PHE A 138 2.81 -25.86 20.99
N GLU A 139 2.24 -24.66 20.83
CA GLU A 139 2.24 -23.89 19.60
C GLU A 139 3.59 -23.16 19.43
N ALA A 140 4.38 -23.58 18.43
CA ALA A 140 5.72 -23.03 18.18
C ALA A 140 5.71 -21.73 17.35
N GLN A 141 4.53 -21.16 17.04
CA GLN A 141 4.43 -19.91 16.28
C GLN A 141 4.82 -18.70 17.16
N PRO A 142 5.81 -17.87 16.76
CA PRO A 142 6.30 -16.75 17.57
C PRO A 142 5.20 -15.78 18.02
N VAL A 143 4.30 -15.41 17.10
CA VAL A 143 3.21 -14.46 17.35
C VAL A 143 2.32 -14.93 18.50
N LYS A 144 1.83 -16.16 18.42
CA LYS A 144 0.94 -16.74 19.43
C LYS A 144 1.64 -17.00 20.75
N LEU A 145 2.89 -17.47 20.69
CA LEU A 145 3.72 -17.70 21.87
C LEU A 145 3.85 -16.44 22.73
N ILE A 146 4.20 -15.30 22.11
CA ILE A 146 4.37 -14.04 22.83
C ILE A 146 3.00 -13.49 23.27
N SER A 147 1.95 -13.60 22.44
CA SER A 147 0.58 -13.25 22.84
C SER A 147 0.13 -13.98 24.11
N THR A 148 0.30 -15.30 24.18
CA THR A 148 -0.10 -16.08 25.36
C THR A 148 0.66 -15.64 26.62
N ILE A 149 1.97 -15.39 26.53
CA ILE A 149 2.77 -14.90 27.67
C ILE A 149 2.24 -13.54 28.14
N TYR A 150 1.92 -12.63 27.21
CA TYR A 150 1.35 -11.33 27.53
C TYR A 150 -0.04 -11.43 28.17
N GLU A 151 -0.92 -12.28 27.65
CA GLU A 151 -2.27 -12.51 28.20
C GLU A 151 -2.21 -13.03 29.64
N TYR A 152 -1.31 -13.97 29.92
CA TYR A 152 -1.11 -14.49 31.27
C TYR A 152 -0.55 -13.41 32.21
N LEU A 153 0.41 -12.60 31.76
CA LEU A 153 0.90 -11.46 32.53
C LEU A 153 -0.25 -10.47 32.83
N ALA A 154 -1.07 -10.13 31.82
CA ALA A 154 -2.22 -9.25 31.97
C ALA A 154 -3.21 -9.79 33.01
N SER A 155 -3.54 -11.10 32.94
CA SER A 155 -4.42 -11.74 33.92
C SER A 155 -3.86 -11.68 35.35
N HIS A 156 -2.55 -11.88 35.53
CA HIS A 156 -1.93 -11.79 36.86
C HIS A 156 -1.89 -10.36 37.41
N VAL A 157 -1.71 -9.36 36.55
CA VAL A 157 -1.79 -7.94 36.90
C VAL A 157 -3.23 -7.55 37.30
N GLU A 158 -4.23 -8.00 36.54
CA GLU A 158 -5.65 -7.78 36.85
C GLU A 158 -6.09 -8.46 38.16
N ARG A 159 -5.61 -9.68 38.41
CA ARG A 159 -5.84 -10.43 39.65
C ARG A 159 -5.07 -9.88 40.86
N GLN A 160 -4.21 -8.86 40.69
CA GLN A 160 -3.31 -8.33 41.73
C GLN A 160 -2.47 -9.41 42.40
N SER A 161 -1.89 -10.29 41.58
CA SER A 161 -0.99 -11.36 42.05
C SER A 161 0.27 -10.78 42.71
N ALA A 162 1.00 -11.60 43.47
CA ALA A 162 2.25 -11.16 44.11
C ALA A 162 3.24 -10.56 43.09
N PRO A 163 3.98 -9.49 43.44
CA PRO A 163 4.86 -8.78 42.49
C PRO A 163 5.99 -9.67 41.96
N SER A 164 6.39 -10.70 42.71
CA SER A 164 7.33 -11.72 42.24
C SER A 164 6.80 -12.54 41.08
N ILE A 165 5.50 -12.86 41.05
CA ILE A 165 4.86 -13.62 39.96
C ILE A 165 4.81 -12.74 38.70
N SER A 166 4.28 -11.53 38.83
CA SER A 166 4.20 -10.58 37.71
C SER A 166 5.59 -10.19 37.19
N GLY A 167 6.58 -10.01 38.06
CA GLY A 167 7.97 -9.73 37.68
C GLY A 167 8.63 -10.89 36.93
N ILE A 168 8.35 -12.15 37.30
CA ILE A 168 8.85 -13.32 36.57
C ILE A 168 8.23 -13.41 35.18
N PHE A 169 6.91 -13.22 35.05
CA PHE A 169 6.26 -13.21 33.73
C PHE A 169 6.69 -12.02 32.87
N ALA A 170 6.92 -10.84 33.45
CA ALA A 170 7.47 -9.69 32.76
C ALA A 170 8.90 -9.94 32.26
N TYR A 171 9.74 -10.62 33.05
CA TYR A 171 11.08 -11.03 32.62
C TYR A 171 11.04 -12.07 31.48
N ILE A 172 10.12 -13.04 31.56
CA ILE A 172 9.92 -14.03 30.49
C ILE A 172 9.44 -13.31 29.21
N LEU A 173 8.49 -12.38 29.31
CA LEU A 173 7.99 -11.60 28.18
C LEU A 173 9.11 -10.75 27.55
N ASP A 174 9.91 -10.06 28.35
CA ASP A 174 11.01 -9.22 27.89
C ASP A 174 12.05 -10.04 27.13
N GLY A 175 12.54 -11.13 27.72
CA GLY A 175 13.55 -11.97 27.07
C GLY A 175 13.02 -12.77 25.88
N THR A 176 11.73 -13.13 25.83
CA THR A 176 11.15 -13.87 24.69
C THR A 176 10.85 -12.98 23.49
N SER A 177 10.37 -11.75 23.73
CA SER A 177 9.96 -10.84 22.67
C SER A 177 11.11 -10.01 22.07
N GLN A 178 12.26 -9.94 22.73
CA GLN A 178 13.38 -9.08 22.33
C GLN A 178 13.82 -9.24 20.86
N GLU A 179 14.09 -10.46 20.39
CA GLU A 179 14.52 -10.68 19.00
C GLU A 179 13.37 -10.43 18.01
N TYR A 180 12.14 -10.78 18.38
CA TYR A 180 10.96 -10.53 17.55
C TYR A 180 10.70 -9.02 17.36
N LEU A 181 10.77 -8.23 18.44
CA LEU A 181 10.62 -6.78 18.38
C LEU A 181 11.76 -6.12 17.59
N TYR A 182 12.97 -6.69 17.67
CA TYR A 182 14.09 -6.26 16.86
C TYR A 182 13.86 -6.53 15.37
N GLU A 183 13.41 -7.72 14.98
CA GLU A 183 13.06 -8.05 13.59
C GLU A 183 11.96 -7.12 13.03
N VAL A 184 10.93 -6.86 13.83
CA VAL A 184 9.87 -5.90 13.47
C VAL A 184 10.43 -4.49 13.31
N GLY A 185 11.31 -4.03 14.21
CA GLY A 185 11.99 -2.75 14.06
C GLY A 185 12.80 -2.66 12.76
N VAL A 186 13.64 -3.65 12.50
CA VAL A 186 14.49 -3.72 11.30
C VAL A 186 13.66 -3.73 10.01
N SER A 187 12.49 -4.37 10.03
CA SER A 187 11.57 -4.40 8.87
C SER A 187 11.10 -3.02 8.41
N ILE A 188 11.10 -2.02 9.31
CA ILE A 188 10.82 -0.61 9.00
C ILE A 188 12.08 0.28 9.02
N GLY A 189 13.28 -0.31 9.13
CA GLY A 189 14.54 0.43 9.22
C GLY A 189 14.83 1.03 10.60
N TYR A 190 14.08 0.63 11.63
CA TYR A 190 14.28 1.07 13.02
C TYR A 190 15.25 0.11 13.73
N GLY A 191 16.36 0.63 14.27
CA GLY A 191 17.34 -0.17 15.02
C GLY A 191 18.49 -0.78 14.19
N GLY A 192 18.65 -0.36 12.93
CA GLY A 192 19.81 -0.65 12.08
C GLY A 192 19.55 -1.65 10.94
N GLN A 193 20.63 -2.02 10.22
CA GLN A 193 20.58 -2.98 9.11
C GLN A 193 20.26 -4.41 9.59
N PRO A 194 19.56 -5.22 8.77
CA PRO A 194 19.32 -6.62 9.09
C PRO A 194 20.63 -7.37 9.28
N ARG A 195 20.70 -8.22 10.32
CA ARG A 195 21.78 -9.21 10.44
C ARG A 195 21.70 -10.11 9.21
N LYS A 196 22.70 -10.04 8.32
CA LYS A 196 22.80 -10.99 7.20
C LYS A 196 22.71 -12.41 7.79
N PRO A 197 21.75 -13.25 7.36
CA PRO A 197 21.75 -14.63 7.78
C PRO A 197 23.11 -15.23 7.39
N PRO A 198 23.71 -16.11 8.21
CA PRO A 198 24.91 -16.81 7.80
C PRO A 198 24.61 -17.50 6.45
N PRO A 199 25.56 -17.50 5.50
CA PRO A 199 25.35 -18.13 4.21
C PRO A 199 24.88 -19.56 4.47
N ARG A 200 23.71 -19.91 3.93
CA ARG A 200 23.21 -21.28 3.98
C ARG A 200 24.23 -22.11 3.21
N VAL A 201 25.02 -22.90 3.95
CA VAL A 201 25.76 -24.02 3.36
C VAL A 201 24.68 -25.04 3.02
N ASP A 202 24.17 -24.99 1.80
CA ASP A 202 23.40 -26.10 1.24
C ASP A 202 24.36 -27.29 1.18
N GLU A 203 24.22 -28.25 2.11
CA GLU A 203 25.04 -29.47 2.16
C GLU A 203 24.79 -30.44 0.98
N ASP A 204 24.01 -30.05 -0.04
CA ASP A 204 23.63 -30.92 -1.17
C ASP A 204 23.96 -30.33 -2.57
N ARG A 205 25.02 -29.53 -2.71
CA ARG A 205 25.58 -29.19 -4.04
C ARG A 205 27.08 -29.46 -4.13
N GLU A 206 27.43 -30.71 -4.39
CA GLU A 206 28.68 -31.05 -5.07
C GLU A 206 28.57 -30.61 -6.54
N ASP A 207 28.94 -29.37 -6.84
CA ASP A 207 29.40 -28.98 -8.18
C ASP A 207 30.44 -27.86 -8.03
N TYR A 208 31.69 -28.30 -7.95
CA TYR A 208 32.88 -27.46 -8.06
C TYR A 208 33.12 -27.25 -9.57
N TYR A 209 33.38 -26.01 -9.99
CA TYR A 209 33.54 -25.51 -11.38
C TYR A 209 32.29 -24.88 -12.03
N GLY A 210 31.81 -23.78 -11.46
CA GLY A 210 31.10 -22.72 -12.19
C GLY A 210 31.99 -21.48 -12.25
N ILE A 211 32.32 -21.04 -13.47
CA ILE A 211 32.99 -19.77 -13.76
C ILE A 211 32.11 -18.64 -13.22
N ASP A 212 32.73 -17.54 -12.78
CA ASP A 212 32.08 -16.26 -12.45
C ASP A 212 31.10 -15.86 -13.57
N ASP A 213 29.85 -16.30 -13.46
CA ASP A 213 28.73 -15.60 -14.05
C ASP A 213 28.50 -14.44 -13.09
N GLU A 214 28.79 -13.23 -13.59
CA GLU A 214 28.31 -11.99 -13.00
C GLU A 214 26.86 -12.23 -12.57
N GLU A 215 26.61 -12.27 -11.26
CA GLU A 215 25.25 -12.24 -10.72
C GLU A 215 24.63 -10.96 -11.29
N GLU A 216 23.94 -11.07 -12.43
CA GLU A 216 22.91 -10.12 -12.80
C GLU A 216 22.04 -10.07 -11.55
N GLU A 217 22.16 -8.99 -10.77
CA GLU A 217 21.27 -8.73 -9.64
C GLU A 217 19.85 -8.85 -10.21
N GLU A 218 19.22 -10.01 -10.04
CA GLU A 218 17.84 -10.24 -10.47
C GLU A 218 17.05 -9.13 -9.78
N GLU A 219 16.64 -8.11 -10.55
CA GLU A 219 15.98 -6.94 -10.00
C GLU A 219 14.82 -7.42 -9.13
N GLU A 220 14.99 -7.38 -7.81
CA GLU A 220 14.01 -7.95 -6.88
C GLU A 220 12.64 -7.38 -7.24
N ASP A 221 11.71 -8.25 -7.65
CA ASP A 221 10.39 -7.81 -8.08
C ASP A 221 9.72 -7.07 -6.92
N ILE A 222 9.54 -5.76 -7.09
CA ILE A 222 8.94 -4.87 -6.09
C ILE A 222 7.59 -5.45 -5.66
N PHE A 223 6.82 -5.99 -6.61
CA PHE A 223 5.51 -6.56 -6.32
C PHE A 223 5.61 -7.83 -5.47
N ALA A 224 6.59 -8.70 -5.75
CA ALA A 224 6.84 -9.89 -4.94
C ALA A 224 7.22 -9.49 -3.50
N ALA A 225 8.15 -8.54 -3.33
CA ALA A 225 8.54 -8.05 -2.01
C ALA A 225 7.37 -7.42 -1.23
N LEU A 226 6.50 -6.66 -1.89
CA LEU A 226 5.30 -6.07 -1.28
C LEU A 226 4.26 -7.12 -0.83
N THR A 227 4.20 -8.28 -1.50
CA THR A 227 3.28 -9.38 -1.16
C THR A 227 3.76 -10.28 -0.03
N GLN A 228 5.07 -10.31 0.24
CA GLN A 228 5.69 -11.14 1.27
C GLN A 228 5.65 -10.50 2.68
N ILE A 229 5.01 -9.34 2.82
CA ILE A 229 4.95 -8.60 4.07
C ILE A 229 4.04 -9.28 5.09
N GLN A 230 4.55 -9.42 6.32
CA GLN A 230 3.82 -10.01 7.43
C GLN A 230 2.61 -9.17 7.83
N THR A 231 1.44 -9.80 7.90
CA THR A 231 0.18 -9.17 8.33
C THR A 231 -0.24 -9.57 9.74
N ASP A 232 0.37 -10.62 10.29
CA ASP A 232 -0.02 -11.23 11.55
C ASP A 232 0.95 -10.76 12.65
N PHE A 233 0.43 -10.05 13.65
CA PHE A 233 1.20 -9.48 14.75
C PHE A 233 0.62 -9.91 16.10
N PRO A 234 1.43 -9.90 17.19
CA PRO A 234 0.94 -10.24 18.53
C PRO A 234 -0.20 -9.32 19.00
N ASP A 235 -1.10 -9.86 19.82
CA ASP A 235 -2.35 -9.19 20.21
C ASP A 235 -2.14 -7.91 21.04
N PHE A 236 -0.97 -7.78 21.66
CA PHE A 236 -0.61 -6.62 22.46
C PHE A 236 -0.12 -5.42 21.63
N PHE A 237 0.06 -5.58 20.32
CA PHE A 237 0.40 -4.46 19.43
C PHE A 237 -0.76 -3.45 19.39
N PRO A 238 -0.49 -2.14 19.60
CA PRO A 238 -1.53 -1.12 19.51
C PRO A 238 -2.19 -1.13 18.12
N LYS A 239 -3.52 -1.02 18.08
CA LYS A 239 -4.29 -0.97 16.81
C LYS A 239 -3.86 0.19 15.90
N THR A 240 -3.42 1.30 16.49
CA THR A 240 -2.85 2.45 15.79
C THR A 240 -1.58 2.07 15.03
N LEU A 241 -0.69 1.30 15.65
CA LEU A 241 0.53 0.78 15.02
C LEU A 241 0.21 -0.23 13.92
N LEU A 242 -0.72 -1.16 14.16
CA LEU A 242 -1.10 -2.17 13.16
C LEU A 242 -1.66 -1.57 11.87
N GLY A 243 -2.30 -0.39 11.94
CA GLY A 243 -2.76 0.32 10.75
C GLY A 243 -1.62 0.90 9.89
N VAL A 244 -0.52 1.34 10.51
CA VAL A 244 0.57 2.06 9.83
C VAL A 244 1.74 1.13 9.47
N LEU A 245 2.01 0.13 10.31
CA LEU A 245 3.21 -0.72 10.24
C LEU A 245 3.37 -1.44 8.88
N PRO A 246 2.35 -2.09 8.29
CA PRO A 246 2.49 -2.69 6.97
C PRO A 246 2.78 -1.67 5.87
N ASN A 247 2.17 -0.48 5.95
CA ASN A 247 2.39 0.58 4.97
C ASN A 247 3.80 1.20 5.12
N ALA A 248 4.32 1.29 6.35
CA ALA A 248 5.68 1.72 6.60
C ALA A 248 6.72 0.71 6.08
N GLN A 249 6.50 -0.59 6.26
CA GLN A 249 7.36 -1.65 5.68
C GLN A 249 7.41 -1.55 4.15
N LYS A 250 6.24 -1.42 3.51
CA LYS A 250 6.16 -1.17 2.06
C LYS A 250 6.87 0.12 1.66
N SER A 251 6.67 1.18 2.43
CA SER A 251 7.27 2.48 2.17
C SER A 251 8.80 2.44 2.28
N LEU A 252 9.37 1.62 3.18
CA LEU A 252 10.83 1.46 3.30
C LEU A 252 11.42 0.82 2.04
N ILE A 253 10.77 -0.22 1.53
CA ILE A 253 11.17 -0.91 0.29
C ILE A 253 11.17 0.09 -0.88
N LEU A 254 10.11 0.91 -0.98
CA LEU A 254 10.01 1.94 -2.02
C LEU A 254 11.03 3.06 -1.82
N LEU A 255 11.29 3.48 -0.58
CA LEU A 255 12.25 4.53 -0.26
C LEU A 255 13.67 4.13 -0.65
N ARG A 256 14.08 2.88 -0.35
CA ARG A 256 15.39 2.34 -0.76
C ARG A 256 15.57 2.36 -2.28
N LYS A 257 14.50 2.10 -3.03
CA LYS A 257 14.52 2.13 -4.50
C LYS A 257 14.41 3.55 -5.08
N ALA A 258 13.71 4.45 -4.40
CA ALA A 258 13.52 5.84 -4.83
C ALA A 258 14.76 6.70 -4.57
N GLN A 259 15.36 6.57 -3.38
CA GLN A 259 16.53 7.33 -2.96
C GLN A 259 17.37 6.49 -1.97
N PRO A 260 18.37 5.73 -2.45
CA PRO A 260 19.19 4.87 -1.59
C PRO A 260 20.03 5.67 -0.56
N ASP A 261 20.38 6.92 -0.88
CA ASP A 261 21.20 7.80 -0.01
C ASP A 261 20.36 8.60 1.01
N HIS A 262 19.09 8.24 1.24
CA HIS A 262 18.21 9.02 2.12
C HIS A 262 18.69 8.96 3.59
N PRO A 263 18.73 10.08 4.36
CA PRO A 263 19.28 10.11 5.72
C PRO A 263 18.55 9.18 6.71
N LEU A 264 17.25 8.90 6.48
CA LEU A 264 16.50 7.93 7.29
C LEU A 264 16.98 6.48 7.13
N LEU A 265 17.66 6.15 6.02
CA LEU A 265 18.23 4.82 5.81
C LEU A 265 19.60 4.66 6.49
N GLY A 266 20.30 5.78 6.75
CA GLY A 266 21.65 5.81 7.33
C GLY A 266 21.74 6.13 8.82
N GLN A 267 20.62 6.47 9.49
CA GLN A 267 20.61 6.70 10.94
C GLN A 267 20.69 5.37 11.72
N GLU A 268 21.89 4.78 11.78
CA GLU A 268 22.19 3.66 12.68
C GLU A 268 22.39 4.17 14.12
N SER A 269 21.30 4.53 14.79
CA SER A 269 21.35 4.83 16.22
C SER A 269 21.27 3.51 16.99
N LYS A 270 22.40 3.07 17.58
CA LYS A 270 22.43 1.90 18.48
C LYS A 270 21.43 2.02 19.64
N ASP A 271 21.00 3.24 19.96
CA ASP A 271 20.04 3.58 21.02
C ASP A 271 18.56 3.45 20.60
N LYS A 272 18.25 3.18 19.33
CA LYS A 272 16.85 3.07 18.84
C LYS A 272 16.39 1.62 18.76
N ARG A 273 16.30 0.93 19.90
CA ARG A 273 15.68 -0.41 19.97
C ARG A 273 14.40 -0.35 20.79
N VAL A 274 13.37 -1.06 20.33
CA VAL A 274 12.15 -1.24 21.11
C VAL A 274 12.46 -2.23 22.24
N HIS A 275 12.25 -1.80 23.49
CA HIS A 275 12.38 -2.66 24.66
C HIS A 275 11.26 -2.34 25.65
N TRP A 276 10.97 -3.30 26.52
CA TRP A 276 9.95 -3.09 27.54
C TRP A 276 10.44 -2.10 28.61
N LEU A 277 9.52 -1.29 29.11
CA LEU A 277 9.75 -0.29 30.15
C LEU A 277 9.08 -0.80 31.44
N TRP A 278 9.86 -1.36 32.37
CA TRP A 278 9.30 -1.93 33.60
C TRP A 278 9.56 -1.08 34.85
N SER A 279 10.52 -0.15 34.81
CA SER A 279 10.83 0.69 35.97
C SER A 279 10.19 2.08 35.86
N GLU A 280 9.82 2.66 37.01
CA GLU A 280 9.12 3.96 37.05
C GLU A 280 9.95 5.08 36.41
N LEU A 281 11.27 5.04 36.58
CA LEU A 281 12.19 6.01 35.97
C LEU A 281 12.18 5.90 34.45
N ASP A 282 12.27 4.68 33.89
CA ASP A 282 12.28 4.49 32.43
C ASP A 282 10.92 4.89 31.80
N ILE A 283 9.81 4.69 32.53
CA ILE A 283 8.47 5.11 32.10
C ILE A 283 8.34 6.63 32.12
N LEU A 284 8.87 7.30 33.15
CA LEU A 284 8.86 8.76 33.25
C LEU A 284 9.74 9.40 32.18
N GLU A 285 10.95 8.89 31.95
CA GLU A 285 11.83 9.38 30.88
C GLU A 285 11.17 9.23 29.50
N ALA A 286 10.58 8.06 29.22
CA ALA A 286 9.86 7.84 27.96
C ALA A 286 8.60 8.72 27.83
N TRP A 287 7.93 9.04 28.94
CA TRP A 287 6.76 9.92 28.94
C TRP A 287 7.13 11.41 28.79
N ASP A 288 8.17 11.87 29.50
CA ASP A 288 8.69 13.23 29.41
C ASP A 288 9.26 13.51 28.02
N GLU A 289 9.81 12.50 27.35
CA GLU A 289 10.20 12.58 25.94
C GLU A 289 8.99 12.76 25.00
N VAL A 290 7.87 12.09 25.29
CA VAL A 290 6.62 12.22 24.54
C VAL A 290 6.01 13.62 24.75
N GLU A 291 5.97 14.13 25.99
CA GLU A 291 5.47 15.48 26.30
C GLU A 291 6.45 16.60 25.86
N GLY A 292 7.75 16.33 25.91
CA GLY A 292 8.82 17.22 25.46
C GLY A 292 8.79 17.43 23.94
N SER A 293 8.42 16.41 23.16
CA SER A 293 8.19 16.55 21.71
C SER A 293 7.01 17.46 21.35
N HIS A 294 6.12 17.76 22.30
CA HIS A 294 5.06 18.75 22.17
C HIS A 294 5.45 20.15 22.70
N THR A 295 6.63 20.30 23.31
CA THR A 295 7.03 21.50 24.06
C THR A 295 8.53 21.84 23.90
N GLU A 296 8.99 22.08 22.67
CA GLU A 296 10.23 22.83 22.41
C GLU A 296 9.81 24.07 21.60
N GLU A 297 10.07 25.34 21.96
CA GLU A 297 11.18 25.95 22.67
C GLU A 297 10.72 27.23 23.41
N LEU A 298 11.09 27.38 24.68
CA LEU A 298 11.42 28.68 25.26
C LEU A 298 12.78 28.51 25.90
N GLY A 299 13.81 28.86 25.14
CA GLY A 299 15.20 28.73 25.56
C GLY A 299 15.50 29.54 26.81
N LEU A 300 16.28 28.95 27.70
CA LEU A 300 17.25 29.68 28.51
C LEU A 300 18.51 28.83 28.64
N ASP A 301 19.54 29.34 27.98
CA ASP A 301 20.95 29.02 28.11
C ASP A 301 21.37 29.03 29.60
N GLY A 302 22.03 27.96 30.06
CA GLY A 302 22.27 27.75 31.48
C GLY A 302 23.20 26.56 31.80
N SER A 303 24.46 26.66 31.40
CA SER A 303 25.66 26.15 32.09
C SER A 303 25.52 24.82 32.87
N LYS A 304 25.94 23.72 32.23
CA LYS A 304 26.36 22.47 32.90
C LYS A 304 27.60 22.74 33.75
N GLU A 305 27.44 22.91 35.05
CA GLU A 305 28.52 22.77 36.02
C GLU A 305 28.85 21.28 36.23
N ARG A 306 30.00 20.88 35.70
CA ARG A 306 30.67 19.62 36.00
C ARG A 306 31.26 19.72 37.42
N THR A 307 30.88 18.79 38.29
CA THR A 307 31.60 18.56 39.55
C THR A 307 32.95 17.86 39.27
N PRO A 308 34.06 18.26 39.93
CA PRO A 308 35.37 17.68 39.66
C PRO A 308 35.60 16.45 40.54
N SER A 309 35.80 15.29 39.91
CA SER A 309 36.41 14.14 40.58
C SER A 309 37.93 14.19 40.40
N THR A 310 38.61 14.36 41.53
CA THR A 310 40.06 14.29 41.70
C THR A 310 40.64 13.03 41.05
N SER A 311 41.47 13.19 40.03
CA SER A 311 42.33 12.13 39.49
C SER A 311 43.79 12.45 39.84
N GLN A 312 44.43 11.56 40.59
CA GLN A 312 45.88 11.51 40.69
C GLN A 312 46.46 10.92 39.38
N PRO A 313 47.67 11.31 38.96
CA PRO A 313 48.24 10.87 37.69
C PRO A 313 48.84 9.49 37.84
N VAL A 314 48.24 8.46 37.21
CA VAL A 314 48.92 7.18 36.99
C VAL A 314 49.38 7.17 35.53
N LEU A 315 50.68 6.96 35.34
CA LEU A 315 51.35 6.92 34.04
C LEU A 315 50.79 5.75 33.21
N HIS A 316 49.89 6.03 32.26
CA HIS A 316 49.46 5.03 31.28
C HIS A 316 50.50 4.92 30.16
N GLN A 317 51.24 3.81 30.13
CA GLN A 317 51.95 3.39 28.91
C GLN A 317 50.91 2.92 27.89
N THR A 318 50.93 3.53 26.70
CA THR A 318 49.99 3.24 25.62
C THR A 318 50.55 2.15 24.72
N TYR A 319 49.85 1.02 24.62
CA TYR A 319 50.16 -0.04 23.67
C TYR A 319 49.45 0.21 22.32
N LYS A 320 49.92 -0.44 21.25
CA LYS A 320 49.25 -0.40 19.94
C LYS A 320 47.91 -1.15 20.00
N PRO A 321 46.87 -0.71 19.25
CA PRO A 321 45.50 -1.19 19.41
C PRO A 321 45.30 -2.67 19.08
N GLU A 322 46.18 -3.26 18.29
CA GLU A 322 46.12 -4.68 17.88
C GLU A 322 46.55 -5.65 18.99
N ILE A 323 47.30 -5.17 19.98
CA ILE A 323 47.91 -5.99 21.06
C ILE A 323 47.53 -5.48 22.46
N GLU A 324 46.67 -4.45 22.54
CA GLU A 324 46.33 -3.78 23.79
C GLU A 324 45.52 -4.67 24.73
N GLU A 325 44.59 -5.49 24.20
CA GLU A 325 43.77 -6.39 25.02
C GLU A 325 44.57 -7.54 25.64
N GLU A 326 45.57 -8.08 24.92
CA GLU A 326 46.39 -9.18 25.42
C GLU A 326 47.46 -8.74 26.43
N PHE A 327 48.04 -7.54 26.26
CA PHE A 327 49.15 -7.09 27.09
C PHE A 327 48.72 -6.34 28.35
N ARG A 328 47.52 -5.74 28.39
CA ARG A 328 46.95 -5.16 29.64
C ARG A 328 46.83 -6.16 30.77
N ILE A 329 46.80 -7.44 30.44
CA ILE A 329 46.71 -8.58 31.36
C ILE A 329 47.96 -8.68 32.26
N PHE A 330 49.12 -8.24 31.78
CA PHE A 330 50.40 -8.32 32.50
C PHE A 330 50.68 -7.10 33.41
N ASP A 331 49.90 -6.03 33.26
CA ASP A 331 50.03 -4.80 34.05
C ASP A 331 49.18 -4.83 35.34
N MET A 332 48.46 -5.93 35.58
CA MET A 332 47.63 -6.10 36.78
C MET A 332 48.40 -6.78 37.92
N ASP A 333 48.19 -6.31 39.15
CA ASP A 333 48.81 -6.90 40.34
C ASP A 333 48.45 -8.39 40.51
N PRO A 334 49.40 -9.25 40.93
CA PRO A 334 49.18 -10.68 41.06
C PRO A 334 48.09 -10.97 42.11
N GLY A 335 46.95 -11.48 41.65
CA GLY A 335 45.78 -11.82 42.47
C GLY A 335 44.43 -11.35 41.91
N ASN A 336 44.44 -10.47 40.91
CA ASN A 336 43.21 -9.89 40.33
C ASN A 336 42.66 -10.63 39.10
N PHE A 337 43.14 -11.87 38.87
CA PHE A 337 42.74 -12.70 37.74
C PHE A 337 41.46 -13.50 38.05
N GLN A 338 40.29 -12.93 37.78
CA GLN A 338 39.07 -13.72 37.60
C GLN A 338 39.11 -14.32 36.19
N ALA A 339 39.68 -15.52 36.06
CA ALA A 339 39.52 -16.30 34.85
C ALA A 339 38.02 -16.44 34.55
N GLN A 340 37.58 -15.98 33.37
CA GLN A 340 36.22 -16.16 32.88
C GLN A 340 35.99 -17.64 32.63
N SER A 341 35.58 -18.35 33.68
CA SER A 341 35.17 -19.74 33.60
C SER A 341 33.72 -19.77 33.12
N ALA A 342 33.37 -20.71 32.23
CA ALA A 342 32.00 -20.87 31.69
C ALA A 342 30.90 -21.01 32.76
N LEU A 343 31.29 -21.30 34.01
CA LEU A 343 30.41 -21.35 35.18
C LEU A 343 29.95 -19.96 35.69
N GLN A 344 30.63 -18.86 35.33
CA GLN A 344 30.23 -17.50 35.75
C GLN A 344 29.06 -16.91 34.94
N VAL A 345 28.77 -17.45 33.75
CA VAL A 345 27.66 -16.95 32.91
C VAL A 345 26.30 -17.23 33.57
N VAL A 346 26.16 -18.40 34.22
CA VAL A 346 24.94 -18.83 34.92
C VAL A 346 24.69 -18.03 36.20
N ASP A 347 25.76 -17.63 36.89
CA ASP A 347 25.69 -16.84 38.14
C ASP A 347 25.28 -15.38 37.86
N ARG A 348 25.72 -14.82 36.71
CA ARG A 348 25.31 -13.48 36.26
C ARG A 348 23.84 -13.40 35.86
N SER A 349 23.31 -14.40 35.14
CA SER A 349 21.89 -14.41 34.72
C SER A 349 20.93 -14.49 35.91
N ASN A 350 21.26 -15.29 36.94
CA ASN A 350 20.47 -15.37 38.17
C ASN A 350 20.49 -14.05 38.94
N ALA A 351 21.66 -13.40 39.04
CA ALA A 351 21.78 -12.09 39.68
C ALA A 351 21.03 -10.97 38.93
N ILE A 352 20.97 -11.03 37.60
CA ILE A 352 20.17 -10.09 36.78
C ILE A 352 18.68 -10.28 37.04
N LEU A 353 18.19 -11.51 37.06
CA LEU A 353 16.80 -11.83 37.37
C LEU A 353 16.42 -11.41 38.80
N GLU A 354 17.28 -11.69 39.79
CA GLU A 354 17.06 -11.29 41.18
C GLU A 354 16.94 -9.76 41.32
N ARG A 355 17.81 -9.01 40.65
CA ARG A 355 17.72 -7.53 40.59
C ARG A 355 16.47 -7.05 39.86
N PHE A 356 16.08 -7.71 38.77
CA PHE A 356 14.87 -7.38 38.01
C PHE A 356 13.62 -7.53 38.87
N ILE A 357 13.47 -8.66 39.57
CA ILE A 357 12.32 -8.93 40.46
C ILE A 357 12.28 -7.92 41.62
N GLN A 358 13.44 -7.54 42.18
CA GLN A 358 13.51 -6.54 43.25
C GLN A 358 13.16 -5.12 42.78
N ARG A 359 13.47 -4.78 41.52
CA ARG A 359 13.16 -3.47 40.92
C ARG A 359 11.76 -3.41 40.32
N PHE A 360 11.08 -4.55 40.14
CA PHE A 360 9.75 -4.60 39.56
C PHE A 360 8.73 -3.88 40.47
N PRO A 361 7.94 -2.94 39.93
CA PRO A 361 7.05 -2.13 40.74
C PRO A 361 5.87 -2.96 41.25
N ALA A 362 5.46 -2.73 42.51
CA ALA A 362 4.32 -3.44 43.09
C ALA A 362 2.98 -3.08 42.42
N ARG A 363 2.92 -1.90 41.78
CA ARG A 363 1.79 -1.41 40.96
C ARG A 363 2.36 -0.61 39.80
N LEU A 364 1.73 -0.68 38.64
CA LEU A 364 2.11 0.17 37.51
C LEU A 364 1.89 1.66 37.87
N PRO A 365 2.73 2.58 37.35
CA PRO A 365 2.58 4.02 37.58
C PRO A 365 1.22 4.54 37.14
N SER A 366 0.76 5.66 37.72
CA SER A 366 -0.51 6.30 37.34
C SER A 366 -0.55 6.77 35.88
N ILE A 367 0.61 6.96 35.26
CA ILE A 367 0.78 7.36 33.86
C ILE A 367 0.41 6.21 32.91
N THR A 368 0.78 4.98 33.28
CA THR A 368 0.43 3.75 32.54
C THR A 368 -0.33 2.79 33.46
N PRO A 369 -1.60 3.09 33.82
CA PRO A 369 -2.31 2.37 34.87
C PRO A 369 -2.67 0.92 34.49
N THR A 370 -2.57 0.57 33.20
CA THR A 370 -2.83 -0.77 32.68
C THR A 370 -1.77 -1.18 31.67
N LEU A 371 -1.60 -2.49 31.47
CA LEU A 371 -0.63 -3.06 30.55
C LEU A 371 -0.78 -2.55 29.09
N PRO A 372 -2.00 -2.34 28.54
CA PRO A 372 -2.17 -1.72 27.22
C PRO A 372 -1.70 -0.25 27.11
N HIS A 373 -1.71 0.50 28.22
CA HIS A 373 -1.15 1.86 28.20
C HIS A 373 0.37 1.80 28.17
N LEU A 374 0.96 0.84 28.89
CA LEU A 374 2.39 0.58 28.83
C LEU A 374 2.83 0.15 27.42
N THR A 375 2.09 -0.74 26.75
CA THR A 375 2.42 -1.12 25.37
C THR A 375 2.35 0.07 24.42
N SER A 376 1.36 0.95 24.56
CA SER A 376 1.30 2.16 23.73
C SER A 376 2.52 3.06 23.90
N LEU A 377 3.05 3.18 25.12
CA LEU A 377 4.28 3.93 25.39
C LEU A 377 5.52 3.20 24.86
N VAL A 378 5.64 1.88 25.02
CA VAL A 378 6.76 1.09 24.47
C VAL A 378 6.86 1.24 22.95
N PHE A 379 5.73 1.29 22.25
CA PHE A 379 5.67 1.34 20.79
C PHE A 379 5.60 2.77 20.20
N HIS A 380 5.58 3.82 21.02
CA HIS A 380 5.37 5.19 20.53
C HIS A 380 6.46 5.63 19.53
N ARG A 381 7.74 5.37 19.84
CA ARG A 381 8.87 5.69 18.95
C ARG A 381 8.80 4.94 17.62
N LEU A 382 8.36 3.69 17.67
CA LEU A 382 8.18 2.88 16.47
C LEU A 382 7.04 3.43 15.61
N LEU A 383 5.94 3.87 16.24
CA LEU A 383 4.81 4.48 15.56
C LEU A 383 5.19 5.82 14.90
N GLU A 384 5.91 6.68 15.62
CA GLU A 384 6.44 7.96 15.09
C GLU A 384 7.40 7.73 13.92
N HIS A 385 8.29 6.75 14.04
CA HIS A 385 9.19 6.37 12.94
C HIS A 385 8.40 5.84 11.72
N ALA A 386 7.39 5.00 11.95
CA ALA A 386 6.56 4.44 10.88
C ALA A 386 5.78 5.54 10.13
N SER A 387 5.22 6.52 10.85
CA SER A 387 4.47 7.63 10.25
C SER A 387 5.37 8.64 9.53
N THR A 388 6.56 8.94 10.10
CA THR A 388 7.56 9.79 9.43
C THR A 388 8.11 9.14 8.18
N LEU A 389 8.28 7.81 8.16
CA LEU A 389 8.70 7.10 6.96
C LEU A 389 7.64 7.19 5.85
N SER A 390 6.36 6.97 6.17
CA SER A 390 5.29 7.08 5.17
C SER A 390 5.10 8.51 4.66
N SER A 391 5.20 9.53 5.54
CA SER A 391 5.05 10.93 5.16
C SER A 391 6.24 11.45 4.35
N THR A 392 7.46 10.99 4.65
CA THR A 392 8.66 11.36 3.87
C THR A 392 8.66 10.73 2.49
N LEU A 393 8.19 9.48 2.35
CA LEU A 393 8.00 8.90 1.02
C LEU A 393 6.96 9.69 0.21
N LEU A 394 5.85 10.09 0.84
CA LEU A 394 4.83 10.92 0.20
C LEU A 394 5.40 12.27 -0.25
N SER A 395 6.16 12.95 0.61
CA SER A 395 6.79 14.23 0.27
C SER A 395 7.81 14.09 -0.85
N ILE A 396 8.54 12.97 -0.93
CA ILE A 396 9.42 12.67 -2.06
C ILE A 396 8.61 12.62 -3.36
N PHE A 397 7.50 11.88 -3.43
CA PHE A 397 6.71 11.79 -4.68
C PHE A 397 5.99 13.10 -5.06
N LEU A 398 5.67 13.96 -4.09
CA LEU A 398 4.99 15.24 -4.33
C LEU A 398 5.95 16.40 -4.63
N THR A 399 7.09 16.46 -3.95
CA THR A 399 8.01 17.60 -3.97
C THR A 399 9.25 17.37 -4.83
N SER A 400 9.57 16.11 -5.20
CA SER A 400 10.76 15.81 -6.01
C SER A 400 10.82 16.65 -7.28
N SER A 401 11.98 17.26 -7.49
CA SER A 401 12.39 17.87 -8.77
C SER A 401 12.90 16.83 -9.78
N ASN A 402 13.08 15.58 -9.34
CA ASN A 402 13.50 14.45 -10.17
C ASN A 402 12.32 13.86 -10.96
N ASN A 403 12.59 12.78 -11.69
CA ASN A 403 11.59 12.02 -12.46
C ASN A 403 10.46 11.38 -11.61
N LEU A 404 10.52 11.45 -10.28
CA LEU A 404 9.50 10.87 -9.39
C LEU A 404 8.35 11.84 -9.06
N ASN A 405 8.28 13.01 -9.70
CA ASN A 405 7.20 13.96 -9.48
C ASN A 405 5.85 13.43 -10.00
N LEU A 406 5.04 12.89 -9.10
CA LEU A 406 3.77 12.26 -9.46
C LEU A 406 2.79 13.24 -10.10
N GLN A 407 2.75 14.50 -9.63
CA GLN A 407 1.84 15.52 -10.16
C GLN A 407 2.11 15.77 -11.66
N LEU A 408 3.38 15.91 -12.04
CA LEU A 408 3.75 16.09 -13.44
C LEU A 408 3.37 14.87 -14.29
N HIS A 409 3.58 13.64 -13.79
CA HIS A 409 3.15 12.44 -14.49
C HIS A 409 1.64 12.32 -14.62
N LEU A 410 0.87 12.70 -13.60
CA LEU A 410 -0.59 12.72 -13.68
C LEU A 410 -1.09 13.77 -14.68
N SER A 411 -0.45 14.94 -14.76
CA SER A 411 -0.75 15.97 -15.75
C SER A 411 -0.48 15.48 -17.18
N LEU A 412 0.56 14.67 -17.35
CA LEU A 412 0.92 14.00 -18.59
C LEU A 412 -0.10 12.92 -18.97
N LEU A 413 -0.50 12.07 -18.02
CA LEU A 413 -1.54 11.06 -18.26
C LEU A 413 -2.88 11.71 -18.65
N ARG A 414 -3.24 12.83 -18.00
CA ARG A 414 -4.43 13.61 -18.36
C ARG A 414 -4.31 14.20 -19.76
N SER A 415 -3.18 14.82 -20.09
CA SER A 415 -3.00 15.50 -21.38
C SER A 415 -2.99 14.53 -22.57
N TYR A 416 -2.33 13.39 -22.44
CA TYR A 416 -2.13 12.43 -23.53
C TYR A 416 -3.13 11.26 -23.49
N LEU A 417 -3.19 10.46 -22.41
CA LEU A 417 -4.06 9.28 -22.33
C LEU A 417 -5.55 9.65 -22.25
N LEU A 418 -5.90 10.83 -21.73
CA LEU A 418 -7.27 11.36 -21.76
C LEU A 418 -7.49 12.42 -22.87
N VAL A 419 -6.48 12.65 -23.73
CA VAL A 419 -6.53 13.53 -24.91
C VAL A 419 -7.10 14.92 -24.63
N THR A 420 -6.68 15.50 -23.52
CA THR A 420 -7.18 16.81 -23.07
C THR A 420 -6.31 17.98 -23.50
N ALA A 421 -5.05 17.73 -23.87
CA ALA A 421 -4.16 18.78 -24.38
C ALA A 421 -4.62 19.23 -25.78
N PRO A 422 -4.93 20.53 -26.00
CA PRO A 422 -5.45 21.01 -27.29
C PRO A 422 -4.49 20.77 -28.47
N ALA A 423 -3.19 20.98 -28.25
CA ALA A 423 -2.16 20.77 -29.27
C ALA A 423 -2.08 19.30 -29.69
N PHE A 424 -2.05 18.38 -28.72
CA PHE A 424 -2.06 16.95 -28.98
C PHE A 424 -3.36 16.51 -29.64
N LYS A 425 -4.52 16.91 -29.11
CA LYS A 425 -5.84 16.61 -29.67
C LYS A 425 -5.94 17.03 -31.14
N SER A 426 -5.54 18.26 -31.49
CA SER A 426 -5.60 18.74 -32.87
C SER A 426 -4.71 17.93 -33.81
N LYS A 427 -3.50 17.57 -33.39
CA LYS A 427 -2.55 16.80 -34.22
C LYS A 427 -3.00 15.34 -34.35
N LEU A 428 -3.49 14.74 -33.27
CA LEU A 428 -4.06 13.39 -33.28
C LEU A 428 -5.28 13.31 -34.20
N LEU A 429 -6.17 14.30 -34.12
CA LEU A 429 -7.34 14.39 -35.01
C LEU A 429 -6.91 14.49 -36.48
N GLY A 430 -5.92 15.33 -36.82
CA GLY A 430 -5.40 15.43 -38.18
C GLY A 430 -4.66 14.18 -38.68
N ALA A 431 -4.12 13.37 -37.76
CA ALA A 431 -3.41 12.13 -38.09
C ALA A 431 -4.35 10.95 -38.34
N LEU A 432 -5.36 10.76 -37.48
CA LEU A 432 -6.22 9.57 -37.50
C LEU A 432 -7.58 9.80 -38.18
N PHE A 433 -8.06 11.03 -38.19
CA PHE A 433 -9.42 11.36 -38.62
C PHE A 433 -9.40 12.40 -39.75
N SER A 434 -10.51 12.49 -40.48
CA SER A 434 -10.72 13.52 -41.48
C SER A 434 -12.13 14.07 -41.38
N ASP A 435 -12.25 15.39 -41.48
CA ASP A 435 -13.53 16.09 -41.57
C ASP A 435 -13.83 16.55 -43.00
N ALA A 436 -13.07 16.08 -44.00
CA ALA A 436 -13.21 16.49 -45.39
C ALA A 436 -14.55 16.05 -45.97
N GLY A 437 -15.22 16.95 -46.70
CA GLY A 437 -16.47 16.67 -47.41
C GLY A 437 -16.29 16.00 -48.76
N GLU A 438 -15.05 15.71 -49.17
CA GLU A 438 -14.70 15.12 -50.46
C GLU A 438 -13.88 13.84 -50.25
N TYR A 439 -14.13 12.83 -51.08
CA TYR A 439 -13.36 11.59 -51.06
C TYR A 439 -12.08 11.76 -51.90
N GLY A 440 -10.94 11.95 -51.24
CA GLY A 440 -9.63 11.98 -51.86
C GLY A 440 -8.73 10.88 -51.30
N VAL A 441 -8.31 9.92 -52.13
CA VAL A 441 -7.21 9.02 -51.79
C VAL A 441 -5.96 9.63 -52.42
N ASP A 442 -5.09 10.22 -51.59
CA ASP A 442 -3.78 10.65 -52.06
C ASP A 442 -2.96 9.39 -52.37
N THR A 443 -2.78 9.12 -53.67
CA THR A 443 -2.00 7.97 -54.18
C THR A 443 -0.50 8.24 -54.19
N THR A 444 -0.05 9.38 -53.65
CA THR A 444 1.38 9.63 -53.51
C THR A 444 1.95 8.68 -52.47
N PRO A 445 2.84 7.74 -52.84
CA PRO A 445 3.53 6.95 -51.83
C PRO A 445 4.24 7.93 -50.90
N HIS A 446 4.13 7.73 -49.59
CA HIS A 446 4.67 8.57 -48.50
C HIS A 446 3.69 9.64 -47.95
N SER A 447 2.37 9.40 -47.92
CA SER A 447 1.42 10.30 -47.25
C SER A 447 1.65 10.32 -45.73
N MET A 448 1.97 9.18 -45.12
CA MET A 448 2.47 9.11 -43.72
C MET A 448 3.95 9.56 -43.54
N SER A 449 4.51 10.39 -44.44
CA SER A 449 5.84 10.99 -44.27
C SER A 449 5.76 12.38 -43.63
N LEU A 450 6.81 12.76 -42.89
CA LEU A 450 7.02 14.04 -42.17
C LEU A 450 6.60 15.34 -42.88
N ARG A 451 6.40 15.33 -44.20
CA ARG A 451 6.04 16.49 -45.03
C ARG A 451 4.53 16.71 -45.18
N SER A 452 3.67 15.74 -44.85
CA SER A 452 2.20 15.86 -44.96
C SER A 452 1.61 16.70 -43.83
N ILE A 453 2.05 16.51 -42.58
CA ILE A 453 1.60 17.25 -41.38
C ILE A 453 1.79 18.78 -41.52
N ARG A 454 2.83 19.22 -42.26
CA ARG A 454 3.16 20.65 -42.45
C ARG A 454 2.52 21.28 -43.69
N ARG A 455 1.82 20.50 -44.54
CA ARG A 455 1.16 21.08 -45.73
C ARG A 455 -0.18 21.70 -45.33
N ARG A 456 -0.32 23.01 -45.55
CA ARG A 456 -1.64 23.62 -45.77
C ARG A 456 -2.32 22.88 -46.93
N PRO A 457 -3.65 22.68 -46.90
CA PRO A 457 -4.36 21.98 -47.97
C PRO A 457 -4.13 22.72 -49.29
N SER A 458 -3.22 22.20 -50.09
CA SER A 458 -2.91 22.73 -51.41
C SER A 458 -4.05 22.31 -52.32
N SER A 459 -4.76 23.31 -52.86
CA SER A 459 -5.78 23.22 -53.92
C SER A 459 -5.20 22.68 -55.25
N LYS A 460 -4.52 21.54 -55.22
CA LYS A 460 -4.20 20.77 -56.43
C LYS A 460 -5.14 19.57 -56.42
N LYS A 461 -6.13 19.61 -57.31
CA LYS A 461 -7.10 18.53 -57.56
C LYS A 461 -6.37 17.19 -57.56
N ALA A 462 -6.50 16.42 -56.48
CA ALA A 462 -6.06 15.05 -56.44
C ALA A 462 -6.81 14.28 -57.54
N VAL A 463 -6.09 13.48 -58.31
CA VAL A 463 -6.69 12.64 -59.36
C VAL A 463 -7.51 11.56 -58.63
N VAL A 464 -8.83 11.78 -58.55
CA VAL A 464 -9.79 10.85 -57.95
C VAL A 464 -9.81 9.59 -58.80
N LYS A 465 -9.17 8.52 -58.32
CA LYS A 465 -9.33 7.18 -58.89
C LYS A 465 -10.46 6.49 -58.14
N GLU A 466 -11.42 5.89 -58.87
CA GLU A 466 -12.55 5.18 -58.27
C GLU A 466 -12.06 3.91 -57.53
N SER A 467 -11.94 3.98 -56.21
CA SER A 467 -11.60 2.84 -55.34
C SER A 467 -12.83 1.96 -55.08
N LYS A 468 -12.77 0.64 -55.25
CA LYS A 468 -13.98 -0.22 -55.07
C LYS A 468 -14.49 -0.29 -53.62
N GLN A 469 -13.70 0.17 -52.64
CA GLN A 469 -14.06 0.09 -51.23
C GLN A 469 -15.08 1.15 -50.77
N PRO A 470 -15.93 0.83 -49.78
CA PRO A 470 -16.84 1.78 -49.16
C PRO A 470 -16.08 2.88 -48.42
N TRP A 471 -16.64 4.09 -48.38
CA TRP A 471 -15.98 5.22 -47.73
C TRP A 471 -16.07 5.09 -46.21
N ALA A 472 -14.93 4.87 -45.57
CA ALA A 472 -14.79 4.99 -44.12
C ALA A 472 -14.80 6.46 -43.69
N ILE A 473 -15.98 7.07 -43.72
CA ILE A 473 -16.18 8.48 -43.36
C ILE A 473 -15.71 8.76 -41.93
N GLY A 474 -15.06 9.91 -41.73
CA GLY A 474 -14.47 10.30 -40.45
C GLY A 474 -13.06 9.76 -40.21
N LEU A 475 -12.59 8.73 -40.91
CA LEU A 475 -11.19 8.28 -40.85
C LEU A 475 -10.31 9.05 -41.83
N SER A 476 -9.03 9.24 -41.49
CA SER A 476 -8.07 9.81 -42.42
C SER A 476 -7.86 8.88 -43.62
N PRO A 477 -7.86 9.40 -44.87
CA PRO A 477 -7.55 8.60 -46.06
C PRO A 477 -6.13 8.01 -46.02
N ASP A 478 -5.21 8.62 -45.25
CA ASP A 478 -3.83 8.16 -45.09
C ASP A 478 -3.75 6.79 -44.40
N LEU A 479 -4.73 6.44 -43.56
CA LEU A 479 -4.82 5.13 -42.93
C LEU A 479 -5.22 4.02 -43.92
N LEU A 480 -5.72 4.40 -45.10
CA LEU A 480 -6.16 3.53 -46.18
C LEU A 480 -5.21 3.60 -47.38
N GLU A 481 -3.96 4.08 -47.18
CA GLU A 481 -2.88 4.20 -48.16
C GLU A 481 -2.42 2.79 -48.63
N ARG A 482 -3.31 2.08 -49.35
CA ARG A 482 -3.20 0.79 -50.10
C ARG A 482 -4.52 0.00 -50.20
N GLU A 483 -5.66 0.53 -49.73
CA GLU A 483 -6.93 -0.24 -49.59
C GLU A 483 -6.81 -1.46 -48.63
N ILE A 484 -5.81 -1.44 -47.74
CA ILE A 484 -5.57 -2.50 -46.75
C ILE A 484 -5.97 -1.98 -45.37
N TRP A 485 -6.81 -2.73 -44.68
CA TRP A 485 -7.23 -2.46 -43.30
C TRP A 485 -7.10 -3.72 -42.44
N PRO A 486 -6.61 -3.64 -41.20
CA PRO A 486 -6.02 -2.47 -40.53
C PRO A 486 -4.67 -2.06 -41.16
N PRO A 487 -4.15 -0.85 -40.88
CA PRO A 487 -2.80 -0.46 -41.31
C PRO A 487 -1.76 -1.31 -40.57
N VAL A 488 -1.33 -2.42 -41.19
CA VAL A 488 -0.30 -3.32 -40.65
C VAL A 488 1.07 -2.82 -41.11
N GLY A 489 1.78 -2.07 -40.27
CA GLY A 489 3.15 -1.60 -40.54
C GLY A 489 3.72 -0.68 -39.45
N GLY A 490 5.05 -0.59 -39.36
CA GLY A 490 5.75 0.32 -38.43
C GLY A 490 5.58 1.81 -38.76
N ASP A 491 5.00 2.13 -39.93
CA ASP A 491 4.78 3.50 -40.40
C ASP A 491 3.76 4.25 -39.53
N LEU A 492 2.69 3.57 -39.08
CA LEU A 492 1.67 4.19 -38.21
C LEU A 492 2.24 4.55 -36.84
N SER A 493 3.00 3.64 -36.21
CA SER A 493 3.58 3.90 -34.89
C SER A 493 4.63 5.01 -34.96
N PHE A 494 5.44 5.05 -36.03
CA PHE A 494 6.40 6.13 -36.27
C PHE A 494 5.71 7.49 -36.51
N PHE A 495 4.67 7.50 -37.33
CA PHE A 495 3.87 8.70 -37.61
C PHE A 495 3.21 9.26 -36.34
N LEU A 496 2.57 8.40 -35.54
CA LEU A 496 1.94 8.79 -34.29
C LEU A 496 2.96 9.18 -33.20
N ARG A 497 4.17 8.61 -33.22
CA ARG A 497 5.27 9.09 -32.37
C ARG A 497 5.66 10.53 -32.71
N THR A 498 5.68 10.89 -33.99
CA THR A 498 5.92 12.27 -34.43
C THR A 498 4.85 13.22 -33.90
N VAL A 499 3.58 12.79 -33.88
CA VAL A 499 2.47 13.57 -33.28
C VAL A 499 2.72 13.87 -31.80
N ILE A 500 3.22 12.90 -31.03
CA ILE A 500 3.55 13.08 -29.61
C ILE A 500 4.70 14.09 -29.46
N VAL A 501 5.82 13.88 -30.16
CA VAL A 501 7.01 14.75 -30.07
C VAL A 501 6.67 16.19 -30.47
N ASP A 502 5.95 16.36 -31.58
CA ASP A 502 5.53 17.68 -32.04
C ASP A 502 4.57 18.35 -31.04
N ALA A 503 3.72 17.59 -30.32
CA ALA A 503 2.84 18.14 -29.31
C ALA A 503 3.59 18.58 -28.05
N LEU A 504 4.63 17.85 -27.63
CA LEU A 504 5.50 18.19 -26.50
C LEU A 504 6.26 19.51 -26.75
N ASN A 505 6.75 19.72 -27.98
CA ASN A 505 7.53 20.91 -28.34
C ASN A 505 6.71 22.23 -28.43
N ASN A 506 5.37 22.16 -28.45
CA ASN A 506 4.53 23.36 -28.57
C ASN A 506 4.31 24.12 -27.25
N GLY A 507 4.85 23.62 -26.12
CA GLY A 507 4.64 24.17 -24.78
C GLY A 507 5.64 25.23 -24.30
N GLU A 508 6.54 25.73 -25.17
CA GLU A 508 7.69 26.58 -24.79
C GLU A 508 7.36 28.04 -24.37
N GLN A 509 6.13 28.36 -23.98
CA GLN A 509 5.74 29.70 -23.49
C GLN A 509 5.45 29.65 -21.98
N MET A 510 6.50 29.65 -21.14
CA MET A 510 6.39 29.92 -19.70
C MET A 510 7.53 30.84 -19.27
N ASP A 511 7.21 31.84 -18.43
CA ASP A 511 8.13 32.90 -17.99
C ASP A 511 9.08 32.49 -16.85
N ASP A 512 8.77 31.42 -16.10
CA ASP A 512 9.57 30.94 -14.96
C ASP A 512 10.61 29.87 -15.34
N GLU A 513 11.90 30.19 -15.22
CA GLU A 513 13.00 29.30 -15.62
C GLU A 513 13.09 28.00 -14.79
N GLU A 514 12.77 28.04 -13.50
CA GLU A 514 12.88 26.86 -12.61
C GLU A 514 11.77 25.84 -12.85
N GLU A 515 10.51 26.28 -12.95
CA GLU A 515 9.42 25.39 -13.33
C GLU A 515 9.61 24.85 -14.75
N ARG A 516 10.14 25.66 -15.65
CA ARG A 516 10.50 25.23 -17.00
C ARG A 516 11.53 24.11 -16.98
N LYS A 517 12.57 24.20 -16.13
CA LYS A 517 13.56 23.12 -15.96
C LYS A 517 12.95 21.84 -15.39
N LYS A 518 12.14 21.93 -14.33
CA LYS A 518 11.46 20.75 -13.73
C LYS A 518 10.54 20.06 -14.74
N ARG A 519 9.73 20.84 -15.47
CA ARG A 519 8.87 20.32 -16.53
C ARG A 519 9.68 19.74 -17.69
N HIS A 520 10.79 20.36 -18.06
CA HIS A 520 11.62 19.89 -19.17
C HIS A 520 12.20 18.49 -18.93
N VAL A 521 12.70 18.21 -17.72
CA VAL A 521 13.23 16.87 -17.36
C VAL A 521 12.14 15.80 -17.52
N VAL A 522 10.95 16.03 -16.97
CA VAL A 522 9.85 15.07 -17.06
C VAL A 522 9.29 14.98 -18.48
N ILE A 523 9.24 16.07 -19.24
CA ILE A 523 8.77 16.11 -20.64
C ILE A 523 9.73 15.39 -21.59
N GLU A 524 11.05 15.52 -21.38
CA GLU A 524 12.06 14.81 -22.15
C GLU A 524 11.98 13.30 -21.89
N GLU A 525 11.82 12.91 -20.63
CA GLU A 525 11.62 11.51 -20.25
C GLU A 525 10.26 10.97 -20.73
N ALA A 526 9.21 11.80 -20.72
CA ALA A 526 7.88 11.49 -21.22
C ALA A 526 7.87 11.07 -22.69
N ALA A 527 8.74 11.68 -23.51
CA ALA A 527 8.87 11.33 -24.92
C ALA A 527 9.31 9.88 -25.15
N TRP A 528 9.98 9.27 -24.16
CA TRP A 528 10.39 7.86 -24.17
C TRP A 528 9.40 6.95 -23.46
N ARG A 529 8.66 7.48 -22.47
CA ARG A 529 7.72 6.71 -21.65
C ARG A 529 6.33 6.59 -22.24
N ILE A 530 5.90 7.55 -23.07
CA ILE A 530 4.61 7.53 -23.77
C ILE A 530 4.82 7.05 -25.20
N GLY A 531 4.02 6.07 -25.63
CA GLY A 531 4.04 5.63 -27.02
C GLY A 531 2.67 5.13 -27.46
N PHE A 532 2.50 4.95 -28.77
CA PHE A 532 1.37 4.17 -29.28
C PHE A 532 1.74 2.71 -29.35
N ALA A 533 0.85 1.86 -28.86
CA ALA A 533 0.98 0.42 -28.92
C ALA A 533 -0.25 -0.17 -29.60
N ILE A 534 -0.05 -1.35 -30.19
CA ILE A 534 -1.07 -2.11 -30.90
C ILE A 534 -1.42 -3.30 -30.03
N ARG A 535 -2.71 -3.48 -29.72
CA ARG A 535 -3.22 -4.65 -29.00
C ARG A 535 -3.27 -5.85 -29.91
N ASP A 536 -3.05 -7.02 -29.31
CA ASP A 536 -3.41 -8.28 -29.95
C ASP A 536 -4.90 -8.33 -30.24
N LEU A 537 -5.26 -8.88 -31.40
CA LEU A 537 -6.66 -9.00 -31.78
C LEU A 537 -7.39 -9.90 -30.78
N PRO A 538 -8.61 -9.51 -30.33
CA PRO A 538 -9.36 -10.31 -29.38
C PRO A 538 -9.66 -11.70 -29.95
N THR A 539 -9.40 -12.72 -29.14
CA THR A 539 -9.73 -14.11 -29.44
C THR A 539 -11.23 -14.34 -29.22
N GLY A 540 -12.06 -14.16 -30.26
CA GLY A 540 -13.50 -14.46 -30.21
C GLY A 540 -14.41 -13.46 -30.93
N HIS A 541 -15.67 -13.36 -30.47
CA HIS A 541 -16.68 -12.44 -31.01
C HIS A 541 -16.26 -10.97 -30.79
N GLY A 542 -16.00 -10.23 -31.87
CA GLY A 542 -15.56 -8.83 -31.83
C GLY A 542 -14.41 -8.52 -32.78
N ARG A 543 -13.64 -9.55 -33.17
CA ARG A 543 -12.56 -9.44 -34.17
C ARG A 543 -13.05 -8.82 -35.49
N ASP A 544 -14.21 -9.25 -35.97
CA ASP A 544 -14.76 -8.78 -37.25
C ASP A 544 -15.06 -7.27 -37.25
N LYS A 545 -15.38 -6.70 -36.08
CA LYS A 545 -15.62 -5.26 -35.94
C LYS A 545 -14.34 -4.44 -36.04
N TRP A 546 -13.22 -4.94 -35.54
CA TRP A 546 -11.92 -4.28 -35.67
C TRP A 546 -11.39 -4.33 -37.11
N LEU A 547 -11.69 -5.43 -37.81
CA LEU A 547 -11.30 -5.64 -39.20
C LEU A 547 -12.18 -4.88 -40.22
N ASN A 548 -13.27 -4.27 -39.78
CA ASN A 548 -14.13 -3.48 -40.64
C ASN A 548 -13.90 -1.98 -40.42
N PRO A 549 -13.36 -1.24 -41.42
CA PRO A 549 -13.11 0.19 -41.28
C PRO A 549 -14.38 1.02 -41.14
N LEU A 550 -15.58 0.47 -41.39
CA LEU A 550 -16.87 1.14 -41.23
C LEU A 550 -17.45 1.03 -39.80
N CYS A 551 -16.99 0.08 -38.98
CA CYS A 551 -17.47 -0.11 -37.61
C CYS A 551 -16.89 0.92 -36.66
N ILE A 552 -17.62 1.33 -35.63
CA ILE A 552 -17.14 2.33 -34.66
C ILE A 552 -15.86 1.87 -33.94
N GLU A 553 -15.70 0.57 -33.71
CA GLU A 553 -14.55 -0.06 -33.04
C GLU A 553 -13.29 -0.20 -33.89
N ALA A 554 -13.26 0.31 -35.13
CA ALA A 554 -12.16 0.00 -36.04
C ALA A 554 -10.77 0.39 -35.48
N LEU A 555 -10.67 1.45 -34.67
CA LEU A 555 -9.40 1.92 -34.07
C LEU A 555 -9.13 1.35 -32.66
N ASP A 556 -9.93 0.43 -32.15
CA ASP A 556 -9.77 -0.11 -30.78
C ASP A 556 -8.49 -0.94 -30.57
N PHE A 557 -7.85 -1.38 -31.66
CA PHE A 557 -6.54 -2.01 -31.61
C PHE A 557 -5.44 -1.04 -31.16
N LEU A 558 -5.67 0.28 -31.30
CA LEU A 558 -4.71 1.32 -30.98
C LEU A 558 -4.93 1.81 -29.54
N TYR A 559 -3.86 1.86 -28.75
CA TYR A 559 -3.87 2.51 -27.43
C TYR A 559 -2.58 3.27 -27.18
N MET A 560 -2.62 4.21 -26.25
CA MET A 560 -1.42 4.88 -25.74
C MET A 560 -0.87 4.08 -24.57
N ASP A 561 0.35 3.61 -24.69
CA ASP A 561 1.10 2.97 -23.62
C ASP A 561 1.89 4.01 -22.81
N TYR A 562 1.98 3.80 -21.50
CA TYR A 562 2.75 4.63 -20.59
C TYR A 562 3.55 3.75 -19.65
N LYS A 563 4.86 3.98 -19.59
CA LYS A 563 5.79 3.24 -18.73
C LYS A 563 6.21 4.10 -17.53
N PRO A 564 5.60 3.92 -16.34
CA PRO A 564 6.00 4.67 -15.15
C PRO A 564 7.48 4.41 -14.76
N PRO A 565 8.24 5.43 -14.30
CA PRO A 565 9.54 5.23 -13.67
C PRO A 565 9.41 4.35 -12.43
N ARG A 566 10.39 3.48 -12.17
CA ARG A 566 10.46 2.77 -10.89
C ARG A 566 10.95 3.73 -9.80
N PRO A 567 10.39 3.72 -8.58
CA PRO A 567 9.34 2.83 -8.06
C PRO A 567 7.89 3.38 -8.17
N MET A 568 7.62 4.35 -9.05
CA MET A 568 6.29 4.95 -9.26
C MET A 568 5.30 4.02 -9.98
N ASP A 569 5.76 2.88 -10.50
CA ASP A 569 4.93 1.81 -11.07
C ASP A 569 3.99 1.17 -10.04
N VAL A 570 4.32 1.24 -8.75
CA VAL A 570 3.43 0.83 -7.66
C VAL A 570 2.24 1.80 -7.52
N LEU A 571 2.48 3.09 -7.73
CA LEU A 571 1.46 4.14 -7.68
C LEU A 571 0.58 4.12 -8.94
N ILE A 572 1.21 4.03 -10.11
CA ILE A 572 0.53 3.93 -11.42
C ILE A 572 0.56 2.47 -11.85
N SER A 573 -0.19 1.64 -11.14
CA SER A 573 -0.22 0.20 -11.38
C SER A 573 -0.79 -0.15 -12.77
N PRO A 574 -0.48 -1.34 -13.31
CA PRO A 574 -1.10 -1.83 -14.54
C PRO A 574 -2.63 -1.85 -14.49
N SER A 575 -3.20 -2.08 -13.29
CA SER A 575 -4.65 -2.03 -13.08
C SER A 575 -5.23 -0.63 -13.32
N ILE A 576 -4.52 0.42 -12.89
CA ILE A 576 -4.87 1.83 -13.12
C ILE A 576 -4.74 2.19 -14.60
N LEU A 577 -3.66 1.78 -15.26
CA LEU A 577 -3.45 2.02 -16.70
C LEU A 577 -4.54 1.37 -17.55
N SER A 578 -5.02 0.18 -17.17
CA SER A 578 -6.15 -0.46 -17.85
C SER A 578 -7.41 0.41 -17.88
N LYS A 579 -7.65 1.21 -16.83
CA LYS A 579 -8.78 2.16 -16.75
C LYS A 579 -8.59 3.31 -17.74
N TYR A 580 -7.38 3.88 -17.82
CA TYR A 580 -7.05 4.89 -18.83
C TYR A 580 -7.28 4.38 -20.24
N TYR A 581 -6.81 3.17 -20.56
CA TYR A 581 -6.93 2.67 -21.92
C TYR A 581 -8.39 2.42 -22.33
N ARG A 582 -9.28 2.09 -21.38
CA ARG A 582 -10.72 1.97 -21.64
C ARG A 582 -11.35 3.33 -21.96
N ILE A 583 -10.95 4.37 -21.23
CA ILE A 583 -11.41 5.74 -21.50
C ILE A 583 -10.87 6.23 -22.84
N PHE A 584 -9.59 6.00 -23.13
CA PHE A 584 -8.96 6.36 -24.41
C PHE A 584 -9.66 5.75 -25.62
N ALA A 585 -9.96 4.44 -25.59
CA ALA A 585 -10.69 3.78 -26.67
C ALA A 585 -12.08 4.40 -26.89
N PHE A 586 -12.81 4.72 -25.81
CA PHE A 586 -14.08 5.43 -25.90
C PHE A 586 -13.94 6.82 -26.53
N ILE A 587 -12.90 7.58 -26.17
CA ILE A 587 -12.60 8.90 -26.75
C ILE A 587 -12.34 8.79 -28.26
N LEU A 588 -11.57 7.79 -28.72
CA LEU A 588 -11.33 7.59 -30.16
C LEU A 588 -12.62 7.30 -30.92
N ARG A 589 -13.50 6.47 -30.38
CA ARG A 589 -14.82 6.19 -30.96
C ARG A 589 -15.68 7.45 -31.05
N LEU A 590 -15.64 8.30 -30.02
CA LEU A 590 -16.35 9.57 -30.02
C LEU A 590 -15.82 10.55 -31.07
N PHE A 591 -14.49 10.69 -31.17
CA PHE A 591 -13.85 11.53 -32.21
C PHE A 591 -14.16 11.06 -33.62
N ARG A 592 -14.20 9.75 -33.84
CA ARG A 592 -14.61 9.18 -35.12
C ARG A 592 -15.98 9.68 -35.56
N VAL A 593 -16.97 9.59 -34.67
CA VAL A 593 -18.34 10.02 -34.97
C VAL A 593 -18.40 11.55 -35.11
N GLU A 594 -17.65 12.30 -34.30
CA GLU A 594 -17.55 13.75 -34.38
C GLU A 594 -16.96 14.22 -35.73
N CYS A 595 -15.91 13.58 -36.23
CA CYS A 595 -15.32 13.90 -37.53
C CYS A 595 -16.21 13.44 -38.70
N ALA A 596 -16.87 12.28 -38.57
CA ALA A 596 -17.82 11.80 -39.57
C ALA A 596 -18.99 12.77 -39.77
N ILE A 597 -19.59 13.27 -38.68
CA ILE A 597 -20.71 14.22 -38.78
C ILE A 597 -20.26 15.59 -39.31
N LYS A 598 -19.03 16.03 -38.98
CA LYS A 598 -18.43 17.24 -39.59
C LYS A 598 -18.23 17.10 -41.09
N SER A 599 -17.82 15.91 -41.55
CA SER A 599 -17.70 15.61 -42.99
C SER A 599 -19.06 15.75 -43.69
N VAL A 600 -20.12 15.16 -43.11
CA VAL A 600 -21.49 15.28 -43.62
C VAL A 600 -21.96 16.74 -43.65
N PHE A 601 -21.64 17.53 -42.62
CA PHE A 601 -21.93 18.97 -42.60
C PHE A 601 -21.29 19.70 -43.79
N ARG A 602 -20.04 19.40 -44.13
CA ARG A 602 -19.37 19.98 -45.30
C ARG A 602 -20.01 19.53 -46.62
N MET A 603 -20.40 18.27 -46.75
CA MET A 603 -21.10 17.73 -47.94
C MET A 603 -22.46 18.38 -48.19
N THR A 604 -23.11 18.84 -47.11
CA THR A 604 -24.47 19.43 -47.13
C THR A 604 -24.45 20.94 -46.95
N GLY A 605 -23.28 21.57 -47.10
CA GLY A 605 -23.08 23.02 -47.00
C GLY A 605 -23.57 23.79 -48.21
N VAL A 606 -23.65 25.12 -48.08
CA VAL A 606 -24.20 26.05 -49.11
C VAL A 606 -23.45 26.01 -50.44
N SER A 607 -22.16 25.65 -50.42
CA SER A 607 -21.31 25.56 -51.61
C SER A 607 -21.40 24.23 -52.35
N ALA A 608 -22.07 23.22 -51.79
CA ALA A 608 -22.19 21.89 -52.38
C ALA A 608 -23.50 21.76 -53.17
N GLN A 609 -23.50 20.93 -54.23
CA GLN A 609 -24.75 20.56 -54.89
C GLN A 609 -25.65 19.81 -53.89
N PRO A 610 -26.97 20.06 -53.90
CA PRO A 610 -27.87 19.36 -52.99
C PRO A 610 -27.82 17.86 -53.27
N LEU A 611 -27.57 17.04 -52.25
CA LEU A 611 -27.49 15.57 -52.38
C LEU A 611 -28.82 14.93 -52.82
N PHE A 612 -29.94 15.60 -52.53
CA PHE A 612 -31.28 15.23 -52.98
C PHE A 612 -31.86 16.36 -53.84
N PRO A 613 -31.47 16.46 -55.13
CA PRO A 613 -32.04 17.45 -56.04
C PRO A 613 -33.50 17.12 -56.40
N THR A 614 -33.89 15.84 -56.46
CA THR A 614 -35.21 15.43 -56.94
C THR A 614 -36.20 15.15 -55.80
N LEU A 615 -35.74 14.58 -54.68
CA LEU A 615 -36.61 14.19 -53.57
C LEU A 615 -36.63 15.21 -52.41
N ALA A 616 -37.66 16.05 -52.35
CA ALA A 616 -37.76 17.11 -51.34
C ALA A 616 -37.96 16.60 -49.89
N GLN A 617 -38.66 15.48 -49.69
CA GLN A 617 -38.91 14.93 -48.35
C GLN A 617 -37.64 14.33 -47.70
N PRO A 618 -36.90 13.41 -48.34
CA PRO A 618 -35.59 12.93 -47.86
C PRO A 618 -34.60 14.06 -47.61
N ARG A 619 -34.63 15.13 -48.41
CA ARG A 619 -33.78 16.31 -48.19
C ARG A 619 -34.08 17.01 -46.86
N LYS A 620 -35.35 17.22 -46.53
CA LYS A 620 -35.75 17.83 -45.26
C LYS A 620 -35.34 16.96 -44.08
N LEU A 621 -35.59 15.65 -44.20
CA LEU A 621 -35.21 14.67 -43.19
C LEU A 621 -33.70 14.62 -42.97
N LEU A 622 -32.91 14.60 -44.04
CA LEU A 622 -31.45 14.65 -44.01
C LEU A 622 -30.93 15.83 -43.18
N LEU A 623 -31.41 17.04 -43.49
CA LEU A 623 -30.95 18.26 -42.81
C LEU A 623 -31.37 18.28 -41.34
N HIS A 624 -32.58 17.79 -41.04
CA HIS A 624 -33.09 17.67 -39.68
C HIS A 624 -32.29 16.64 -38.87
N PHE A 625 -32.09 15.44 -39.41
CA PHE A 625 -31.31 14.39 -38.77
C PHE A 625 -29.86 14.85 -38.56
N ARG A 626 -29.20 15.44 -39.56
CA ARG A 626 -27.86 16.02 -39.41
C ARG A 626 -27.78 16.97 -38.22
N PHE A 627 -28.74 17.90 -38.09
CA PHE A 627 -28.77 18.86 -36.98
C PHE A 627 -28.89 18.17 -35.62
N ILE A 628 -29.81 17.20 -35.49
CA ILE A 628 -30.00 16.44 -34.25
C ILE A 628 -28.74 15.63 -33.89
N ALA A 629 -28.19 14.90 -34.85
CA ALA A 629 -27.00 14.08 -34.65
C ALA A 629 -25.78 14.93 -34.27
N GLN A 630 -25.59 16.07 -34.93
CA GLN A 630 -24.51 17.01 -34.61
C GLN A 630 -24.68 17.59 -33.20
N SER A 631 -25.88 18.01 -32.83
CA SER A 631 -26.18 18.52 -31.48
C SER A 631 -25.93 17.46 -30.41
N PHE A 632 -26.39 16.23 -30.62
CA PHE A 632 -26.17 15.10 -29.73
C PHE A 632 -24.68 14.82 -29.51
N VAL A 633 -23.92 14.64 -30.60
CA VAL A 633 -22.47 14.32 -30.53
C VAL A 633 -21.67 15.47 -29.92
N ALA A 634 -21.97 16.72 -30.28
CA ALA A 634 -21.30 17.90 -29.70
C ALA A 634 -21.58 18.04 -28.20
N THR A 635 -22.82 17.81 -27.78
CA THR A 635 -23.23 17.88 -26.37
C THR A 635 -22.57 16.77 -25.54
N LEU A 636 -22.51 15.56 -26.10
CA LEU A 636 -21.82 14.43 -25.47
C LEU A 636 -20.31 14.67 -25.37
N SER A 637 -19.69 15.19 -26.44
CA SER A 637 -18.25 15.54 -26.47
C SER A 637 -17.92 16.59 -25.41
N ALA A 638 -18.68 17.69 -25.34
CA ALA A 638 -18.50 18.70 -24.30
C ALA A 638 -18.72 18.13 -22.88
N TYR A 639 -19.72 17.28 -22.68
CA TYR A 639 -19.94 16.63 -21.39
C TYR A 639 -18.76 15.75 -20.95
N VAL A 640 -18.23 14.91 -21.85
CA VAL A 640 -17.14 13.98 -21.55
C VAL A 640 -15.88 14.74 -21.13
N PHE A 641 -15.49 15.79 -21.87
CA PHE A 641 -14.28 16.54 -21.56
C PHE A 641 -14.44 17.49 -20.38
N ASP A 642 -15.53 18.25 -20.31
CA ASP A 642 -15.69 19.30 -19.29
C ASP A 642 -16.17 18.73 -17.95
N THR A 643 -17.17 17.84 -17.97
CA THR A 643 -17.80 17.33 -16.75
C THR A 643 -17.23 15.99 -16.31
N ALA A 644 -17.17 15.00 -17.20
CA ALA A 644 -16.75 13.66 -16.82
C ALA A 644 -15.25 13.59 -16.51
N ILE A 645 -14.40 14.15 -17.37
CA ILE A 645 -12.95 14.19 -17.18
C ILE A 645 -12.54 15.40 -16.34
N GLY A 646 -12.78 16.63 -16.82
CA GLY A 646 -12.35 17.87 -16.17
C GLY A 646 -12.90 18.01 -14.73
N GLY A 647 -14.22 17.84 -14.56
CA GLY A 647 -14.88 17.94 -13.26
C GLY A 647 -14.47 16.90 -12.21
N ASN A 648 -13.71 15.87 -12.58
CA ASN A 648 -13.15 14.89 -11.64
C ASN A 648 -11.63 15.04 -11.49
N PHE A 649 -10.91 15.17 -12.60
CA PHE A 649 -9.44 15.13 -12.62
C PHE A 649 -8.82 16.45 -12.17
N ASP A 650 -9.44 17.58 -12.50
CA ASP A 650 -8.88 18.92 -12.18
C ASP A 650 -8.92 19.23 -10.69
N PRO A 651 -10.02 18.93 -9.95
CA PRO A 651 -10.03 19.05 -8.49
C PRO A 651 -8.98 18.16 -7.81
N PHE A 652 -8.75 16.96 -8.35
CA PHE A 652 -7.73 16.04 -7.81
C PHE A 652 -6.31 16.59 -8.01
N LEU A 653 -6.00 17.17 -9.16
CA LEU A 653 -4.72 17.84 -9.39
C LEU A 653 -4.54 19.05 -8.45
N ALA A 654 -5.58 19.87 -8.28
CA ALA A 654 -5.54 21.02 -7.37
C ALA A 654 -5.33 20.59 -5.90
N GLN A 655 -5.91 19.46 -5.50
CA GLN A 655 -5.70 18.88 -4.17
C GLN A 655 -4.24 18.42 -3.95
N LEU A 656 -3.61 17.86 -4.99
CA LEU A 656 -2.19 17.47 -4.93
C LEU A 656 -1.29 18.70 -4.86
N GLU A 657 -1.62 19.77 -5.58
CA GLU A 657 -0.93 21.06 -5.49
C GLU A 657 -1.01 21.67 -4.09
N SER A 658 -2.19 21.65 -3.46
CA SER A 658 -2.30 22.13 -2.08
C SER A 658 -1.50 21.27 -1.10
N SER A 659 -1.45 19.95 -1.33
CA SER A 659 -0.70 19.02 -0.48
C SER A 659 0.82 19.18 -0.64
N SER A 660 1.30 19.43 -1.87
CA SER A 660 2.73 19.67 -2.13
C SER A 660 3.21 21.01 -1.57
N LEU A 661 2.36 22.04 -1.61
CA LEU A 661 2.64 23.34 -1.00
C LEU A 661 2.70 23.25 0.53
N ALA A 662 1.79 22.49 1.16
CA ALA A 662 1.81 22.23 2.60
C ALA A 662 3.08 21.47 3.02
N ALA A 663 3.46 20.43 2.27
CA ALA A 663 4.69 19.67 2.49
C ALA A 663 5.97 20.53 2.37
N SER A 664 5.95 21.53 1.46
CA SER A 664 7.10 22.44 1.25
C SER A 664 7.17 23.55 2.32
N ALA A 665 6.03 24.01 2.83
CA ALA A 665 5.96 25.03 3.88
C ALA A 665 6.47 24.53 5.25
N HIS A 666 6.28 23.23 5.54
CA HIS A 666 6.81 22.57 6.74
C HIS A 666 8.35 22.48 6.74
N GLY A 667 9.01 22.64 5.59
CA GLY A 667 10.48 22.61 5.48
C GLY A 667 11.17 23.97 5.61
N THR A 668 10.45 25.09 5.57
CA THR A 668 11.10 26.41 5.34
C THR A 668 10.54 27.60 6.13
N SER A 669 9.84 27.40 7.26
CA SER A 669 9.32 28.55 8.03
C SER A 669 9.57 28.48 9.54
N THR A 670 10.76 28.92 9.95
CA THR A 670 10.89 29.76 11.14
C THR A 670 10.15 31.09 10.91
N SER A 671 9.20 31.39 11.80
CA SER A 671 8.66 32.72 12.12
C SER A 671 7.76 33.42 11.08
N ALA A 672 6.45 33.21 11.22
CA ALA A 672 5.48 34.31 11.36
C ALA A 672 4.11 33.76 11.79
N ALA A 673 3.81 33.91 13.07
CA ALA A 673 2.52 33.57 13.67
C ALA A 673 1.40 34.45 13.11
N SER A 674 0.31 33.81 12.67
CA SER A 674 -1.02 34.40 12.72
C SER A 674 -1.91 33.54 13.61
N THR A 675 -1.78 33.75 14.92
CA THR A 675 -2.80 33.36 15.90
C THR A 675 -4.07 34.16 15.65
N THR A 676 -5.17 33.47 15.34
CA THR A 676 -6.51 33.60 15.96
C THR A 676 -7.60 33.16 14.97
N SER A 677 -8.09 31.93 15.07
CA SER A 677 -9.53 31.63 15.13
C SER A 677 -9.84 30.13 15.11
N LYS A 678 -10.42 29.67 16.21
CA LYS A 678 -11.56 28.75 16.32
C LYS A 678 -11.40 27.28 15.87
N VAL A 679 -11.43 26.43 16.89
CA VAL A 679 -12.17 25.15 16.97
C VAL A 679 -13.32 25.06 15.96
N GLY A 680 -13.23 24.11 15.02
CA GLY A 680 -14.27 23.75 14.06
C GLY A 680 -13.74 23.51 12.65
N SER A 681 -13.80 22.26 12.19
CA SER A 681 -13.40 21.71 10.87
C SER A 681 -11.90 21.48 10.63
N SER A 682 -11.48 20.22 10.79
CA SER A 682 -10.39 19.65 10.02
C SER A 682 -10.68 19.88 8.53
N GLY A 683 -9.80 20.58 7.82
CA GLY A 683 -9.93 20.72 6.36
C GLY A 683 -9.98 19.33 5.69
N PRO A 684 -10.74 19.16 4.60
CA PRO A 684 -10.87 17.86 3.97
C PRO A 684 -9.65 17.60 3.08
N HIS A 685 -8.86 16.59 3.45
CA HIS A 685 -7.99 15.77 2.59
C HIS A 685 -6.51 16.16 2.41
N GLU A 686 -5.70 15.89 3.45
CA GLU A 686 -4.28 15.57 3.31
C GLU A 686 -4.14 14.04 3.24
N PHE A 687 -3.37 13.50 2.28
CA PHE A 687 -3.15 12.06 2.17
C PHE A 687 -2.21 11.60 3.29
N SER A 688 -2.58 10.55 4.01
CA SER A 688 -1.75 10.01 5.09
C SER A 688 -0.52 9.25 4.54
N ASP A 689 -0.69 8.58 3.41
CA ASP A 689 0.37 7.80 2.78
C ASP A 689 0.24 7.72 1.25
N VAL A 690 1.27 7.13 0.64
CA VAL A 690 1.40 6.93 -0.80
C VAL A 690 0.40 5.91 -1.35
N PHE A 691 -0.07 4.96 -0.54
CA PHE A 691 -1.02 3.91 -0.95
C PHE A 691 -2.47 4.41 -0.95
N GLU A 692 -2.81 5.30 -0.02
CA GLU A 692 -4.05 6.06 -0.01
C GLU A 692 -4.14 6.93 -1.26
N LEU A 693 -3.03 7.58 -1.64
CA LEU A 693 -2.94 8.34 -2.88
C LEU A 693 -3.16 7.49 -4.14
N ALA A 694 -2.52 6.30 -4.21
CA ALA A 694 -2.76 5.36 -5.31
C ALA A 694 -4.23 4.90 -5.39
N THR A 695 -4.83 4.65 -4.22
CA THR A 695 -6.24 4.25 -4.11
C THR A 695 -7.17 5.37 -4.57
N ALA A 696 -6.91 6.61 -4.12
CA ALA A 696 -7.66 7.79 -4.53
C ALA A 696 -7.56 8.05 -6.05
N HIS A 697 -6.39 7.84 -6.64
CA HIS A 697 -6.20 7.93 -8.10
C HIS A 697 -7.00 6.83 -8.85
N SER A 698 -7.01 5.61 -8.32
CA SER A 698 -7.80 4.50 -8.86
C SER A 698 -9.31 4.79 -8.79
N ASP A 699 -9.78 5.36 -7.68
CA ASP A 699 -11.17 5.75 -7.44
C ASP A 699 -11.60 6.92 -8.33
N LEU A 700 -10.71 7.87 -8.56
CA LEU A 700 -10.91 8.97 -9.51
C LEU A 700 -11.24 8.43 -10.90
N LEU A 701 -10.43 7.52 -11.43
CA LEU A 701 -10.68 6.93 -12.76
C LEU A 701 -11.97 6.11 -12.78
N ASP A 702 -12.33 5.48 -11.67
CA ASP A 702 -13.61 4.79 -11.53
C ASP A 702 -14.81 5.75 -11.56
N ARG A 703 -14.68 6.96 -11.00
CA ARG A 703 -15.68 8.02 -11.14
C ARG A 703 -15.79 8.48 -12.59
N ILE A 704 -14.68 8.66 -13.30
CA ILE A 704 -14.67 9.01 -14.73
C ILE A 704 -15.32 7.90 -15.58
N LEU A 705 -14.95 6.64 -15.35
CA LEU A 705 -15.57 5.49 -16.03
C LEU A 705 -17.08 5.42 -15.76
N THR A 706 -17.52 5.76 -14.54
CA THR A 706 -18.94 5.80 -14.16
C THR A 706 -19.67 6.94 -14.86
N ALA A 707 -19.06 8.13 -14.95
CA ALA A 707 -19.62 9.29 -15.65
C ALA A 707 -19.70 9.06 -17.17
N CYS A 708 -18.77 8.30 -17.75
CA CYS A 708 -18.78 7.91 -19.16
C CYS A 708 -19.65 6.66 -19.46
N LEU A 709 -20.35 6.09 -18.47
CA LEU A 709 -21.16 4.87 -18.61
C LEU A 709 -20.36 3.63 -19.09
N LEU A 710 -19.08 3.54 -18.71
CA LEU A 710 -18.15 2.49 -19.14
C LEU A 710 -18.01 1.35 -18.11
N ARG A 711 -18.67 1.42 -16.94
CA ARG A 711 -18.59 0.38 -15.90
C ARG A 711 -19.47 -0.83 -16.23
N SER A 712 -19.08 -2.01 -15.73
CA SER A 712 -19.83 -3.26 -15.92
C SER A 712 -21.25 -3.19 -15.34
N SER A 713 -21.44 -2.47 -14.23
CA SER A 713 -22.75 -2.21 -13.62
C SER A 713 -23.68 -1.36 -14.50
N GLN A 714 -23.11 -0.59 -15.43
CA GLN A 714 -23.83 0.33 -16.34
C GLN A 714 -23.86 -0.18 -17.78
N LYS A 715 -23.71 -1.51 -17.98
CA LYS A 715 -23.62 -2.12 -19.31
C LYS A 715 -24.81 -1.77 -20.21
N LEU A 716 -26.03 -1.76 -19.67
CA LEU A 716 -27.25 -1.46 -20.45
C LEU A 716 -27.26 -0.01 -21.00
N PRO A 717 -27.16 1.05 -20.17
CA PRO A 717 -27.12 2.42 -20.69
C PRO A 717 -25.88 2.69 -21.54
N GLY A 718 -24.71 2.14 -21.19
CA GLY A 718 -23.50 2.27 -22.00
C GLY A 718 -23.64 1.63 -23.39
N GLU A 719 -24.31 0.47 -23.48
CA GLU A 719 -24.60 -0.21 -24.74
C GLU A 719 -25.58 0.57 -25.61
N LEU A 720 -26.61 1.18 -25.02
CA LEU A 720 -27.54 2.06 -25.74
C LEU A 720 -26.82 3.30 -26.29
N LEU A 721 -25.94 3.92 -25.51
CA LEU A 721 -25.11 5.05 -25.97
C LEU A 721 -24.22 4.64 -27.14
N ARG A 722 -23.57 3.48 -27.05
CA ARG A 722 -22.75 2.90 -28.13
C ARG A 722 -23.56 2.70 -29.41
N GLN A 723 -24.72 2.05 -29.31
CA GLN A 723 -25.61 1.80 -30.45
C GLN A 723 -26.09 3.10 -31.10
N SER A 724 -26.35 4.15 -30.32
CA SER A 724 -26.75 5.45 -30.86
C SER A 724 -25.62 6.15 -31.61
N LEU A 725 -24.37 6.06 -31.13
CA LEU A 725 -23.20 6.52 -31.86
C LEU A 725 -22.96 5.72 -33.15
N GLU A 726 -23.20 4.40 -33.12
CA GLU A 726 -23.16 3.54 -34.32
C GLU A 726 -24.19 3.94 -35.38
N LEU A 727 -25.43 4.22 -34.98
CA LEU A 727 -26.48 4.67 -35.91
C LEU A 727 -26.16 6.04 -36.53
N VAL A 728 -25.55 6.95 -35.77
CA VAL A 728 -25.07 8.23 -36.32
C VAL A 728 -23.96 8.00 -37.34
N LEU A 729 -23.05 7.07 -37.08
CA LEU A 729 -21.99 6.70 -38.02
C LEU A 729 -22.54 6.02 -39.28
N GLU A 730 -23.50 5.11 -39.13
CA GLU A 730 -24.21 4.45 -40.25
C GLU A 730 -24.89 5.48 -41.15
N PHE A 731 -25.59 6.45 -40.55
CA PHE A 731 -26.13 7.60 -41.26
C PHE A 731 -25.04 8.34 -42.05
N CYS A 732 -23.89 8.64 -41.43
CA CYS A 732 -22.79 9.31 -42.12
C CYS A 732 -22.27 8.50 -43.31
N VAL A 733 -22.17 7.16 -43.19
CA VAL A 733 -21.73 6.27 -44.28
C VAL A 733 -22.71 6.30 -45.44
N VAL A 734 -24.03 6.21 -45.18
CA VAL A 734 -25.08 6.29 -46.22
C VAL A 734 -24.98 7.61 -46.99
N ILE A 735 -24.76 8.73 -46.29
CA ILE A 735 -24.60 10.05 -46.92
C ILE A 735 -23.28 10.15 -47.70
N GLY A 736 -22.20 9.58 -47.18
CA GLY A 736 -20.94 9.48 -47.88
C GLY A 736 -21.08 8.74 -49.22
N GLU A 737 -21.74 7.58 -49.24
CA GLU A 737 -21.96 6.80 -50.46
C GLU A 737 -22.91 7.48 -51.46
N LEU A 738 -23.92 8.21 -50.96
CA LEU A 738 -24.77 9.08 -51.78
C LEU A 738 -23.96 10.20 -52.44
N SER A 739 -23.08 10.87 -51.69
CA SER A 739 -22.22 11.94 -52.24
C SER A 739 -21.23 11.44 -53.30
N ARG A 740 -20.84 10.17 -53.24
CA ARG A 740 -20.01 9.48 -54.26
C ARG A 740 -20.79 9.02 -55.49
N GLY A 741 -22.11 9.14 -55.48
CA GLY A 741 -22.98 8.65 -56.57
C GLY A 741 -23.08 7.12 -56.66
N ARG A 742 -22.64 6.39 -55.62
CA ARG A 742 -22.76 4.91 -55.55
C ARG A 742 -24.11 4.45 -55.08
N LEU A 743 -24.77 5.29 -54.29
CA LEU A 743 -26.12 5.08 -53.82
C LEU A 743 -27.03 6.08 -54.52
N LYS A 744 -28.18 5.62 -55.03
CA LYS A 744 -29.16 6.49 -55.69
C LYS A 744 -30.13 7.10 -54.68
N GLU A 745 -30.71 8.26 -55.01
CA GLU A 745 -31.63 8.98 -54.11
C GLU A 745 -32.81 8.12 -53.61
N TYR A 746 -33.39 7.28 -54.48
CA TYR A 746 -34.54 6.44 -54.11
C TYR A 746 -34.19 5.30 -53.15
N GLU A 747 -32.92 4.88 -53.09
CA GLU A 747 -32.42 3.85 -52.16
C GLU A 747 -31.98 4.49 -50.85
N ALA A 748 -31.32 5.65 -50.92
CA ALA A 748 -30.83 6.38 -49.76
C ALA A 748 -31.96 6.95 -48.89
N GLY A 749 -33.05 7.44 -49.49
CA GLY A 749 -34.17 8.05 -48.76
C GLY A 749 -34.77 7.14 -47.68
N PRO A 750 -35.23 5.92 -48.03
CA PRO A 750 -35.75 4.95 -47.06
C PRO A 750 -34.72 4.53 -46.00
N MET A 751 -33.44 4.37 -46.36
CA MET A 751 -32.38 4.01 -45.41
C MET A 751 -32.17 5.10 -44.35
N ILE A 752 -32.17 6.38 -44.75
CA ILE A 752 -32.05 7.51 -43.82
C ILE A 752 -33.24 7.55 -42.86
N GLU A 753 -34.45 7.29 -43.35
CA GLU A 753 -35.66 7.23 -42.53
C GLU A 753 -35.62 6.09 -41.52
N GLU A 754 -35.21 4.89 -41.95
CA GLU A 754 -35.05 3.75 -41.05
C GLU A 754 -34.02 4.01 -39.95
N VAL A 755 -32.83 4.53 -40.30
CA VAL A 755 -31.78 4.85 -39.31
C VAL A 755 -32.25 5.95 -38.35
N PHE A 756 -32.96 6.96 -38.84
CA PHE A 756 -33.50 8.03 -38.00
C PHE A 756 -34.52 7.50 -36.98
N LEU A 757 -35.46 6.65 -37.40
CA LEU A 757 -36.45 6.04 -36.51
C LEU A 757 -35.79 5.14 -35.45
N LYS A 758 -34.80 4.34 -35.86
CA LYS A 758 -34.00 3.54 -34.93
C LYS A 758 -33.28 4.41 -33.90
N LEU A 759 -32.66 5.51 -34.33
CA LEU A 759 -31.96 6.42 -33.43
C LEU A 759 -32.91 7.04 -32.42
N LYS A 760 -34.07 7.55 -32.87
CA LYS A 760 -35.07 8.14 -31.98
C LYS A 760 -35.55 7.12 -30.93
N ALA A 761 -35.88 5.91 -31.34
CA ALA A 761 -36.33 4.84 -30.43
C ALA A 761 -35.24 4.45 -29.41
N LYS A 762 -33.98 4.34 -29.86
CA LYS A 762 -32.84 4.01 -28.99
C LYS A 762 -32.56 5.13 -27.99
N MET A 763 -32.61 6.38 -28.42
CA MET A 763 -32.41 7.53 -27.54
C MET A 763 -33.54 7.70 -26.54
N ALA A 764 -34.80 7.51 -26.93
CA ALA A 764 -35.91 7.49 -25.97
C ALA A 764 -35.71 6.41 -24.88
N THR A 765 -35.27 5.22 -25.27
CA THR A 765 -34.97 4.14 -24.33
C THR A 765 -33.77 4.48 -23.43
N PHE A 766 -32.71 5.05 -24.01
CA PHE A 766 -31.53 5.50 -23.28
C PHE A 766 -31.88 6.54 -22.23
N MET A 767 -32.66 7.57 -22.57
CA MET A 767 -33.06 8.62 -21.64
C MET A 767 -33.89 8.06 -20.48
N LYS A 768 -34.82 7.13 -20.75
CA LYS A 768 -35.59 6.43 -19.70
C LYS A 768 -34.70 5.63 -18.75
N VAL A 769 -33.72 4.89 -19.29
CA VAL A 769 -32.77 4.10 -18.48
C VAL A 769 -31.82 5.02 -17.70
N LEU A 770 -31.34 6.10 -18.32
CA LEU A 770 -30.47 7.08 -17.68
C LEU A 770 -31.18 7.78 -16.52
N LYS A 771 -32.44 8.19 -16.71
CA LYS A 771 -33.28 8.76 -15.66
C LYS A 771 -33.45 7.80 -14.49
N GLY A 772 -33.79 6.53 -14.76
CA GLY A 772 -33.90 5.50 -13.72
C GLY A 772 -32.58 5.21 -12.98
N LEU A 773 -31.43 5.30 -13.67
CA LEU A 773 -30.12 5.15 -13.06
C LEU A 773 -29.78 6.33 -12.13
N VAL A 774 -30.10 7.55 -12.57
CA VAL A 774 -29.91 8.77 -11.76
C VAL A 774 -30.81 8.72 -10.53
N GLU A 775 -32.10 8.43 -10.68
CA GLU A 775 -33.07 8.32 -9.57
C GLU A 775 -32.68 7.26 -8.53
N LYS A 776 -32.18 6.10 -8.99
CA LYS A 776 -31.69 5.04 -8.10
C LYS A 776 -30.41 5.45 -7.36
N GLY A 777 -29.56 6.25 -8.00
CA GLY A 777 -28.31 6.73 -7.39
C GLY A 777 -28.50 7.91 -6.45
N THR A 778 -29.42 8.84 -6.72
CA THR A 778 -29.76 9.95 -5.82
C THR A 778 -30.44 9.47 -4.54
N GLY A 779 -31.16 8.34 -4.56
CA GLY A 779 -31.73 7.71 -3.37
C GLY A 779 -30.68 7.19 -2.36
N ILE A 780 -29.43 6.99 -2.77
CA ILE A 780 -28.32 6.55 -1.91
C ILE A 780 -27.46 7.76 -1.47
N SER A 781 -27.54 8.88 -2.18
CA SER A 781 -26.64 10.03 -2.03
C SER A 781 -27.38 11.34 -1.69
N SER A 782 -28.47 11.25 -0.92
CA SER A 782 -29.41 12.35 -0.64
C SER A 782 -28.90 13.41 0.35
N ASN A 783 -27.64 13.84 0.25
CA ASN A 783 -27.07 14.94 1.05
C ASN A 783 -26.18 15.86 0.20
N LEU A 784 -26.67 16.40 -0.91
CA LEU A 784 -26.00 17.52 -1.59
C LEU A 784 -27.01 18.61 -1.96
N PRO A 785 -26.90 19.82 -1.39
CA PRO A 785 -27.61 21.00 -1.86
C PRO A 785 -27.09 21.40 -3.23
N MET A 786 -28.01 21.73 -4.13
CA MET A 786 -27.73 22.32 -5.42
C MET A 786 -27.38 23.81 -5.22
N GLU A 787 -26.14 24.12 -4.81
CA GLU A 787 -25.65 25.49 -4.80
C GLU A 787 -25.03 25.85 -6.16
N VAL A 788 -25.82 26.57 -6.95
CA VAL A 788 -25.34 27.36 -8.08
C VAL A 788 -24.79 28.67 -7.49
N GLY A 789 -23.53 28.68 -7.09
CA GLY A 789 -22.88 29.90 -6.60
C GLY A 789 -21.56 29.66 -5.87
N THR A 790 -20.50 30.28 -6.38
CA THR A 790 -19.21 30.56 -5.71
C THR A 790 -18.30 29.39 -5.30
N GLY A 791 -17.23 29.20 -6.09
CA GLY A 791 -15.86 29.10 -5.58
C GLY A 791 -15.30 27.73 -5.18
N ALA A 792 -16.11 26.77 -4.75
CA ALA A 792 -15.62 25.43 -4.41
C ALA A 792 -15.99 24.43 -5.51
N GLN A 793 -15.01 24.01 -6.33
CA GLN A 793 -15.18 22.90 -7.28
C GLN A 793 -15.32 21.58 -6.51
N ILE A 794 -16.51 21.32 -5.96
CA ILE A 794 -16.85 19.98 -5.46
C ILE A 794 -16.80 19.05 -6.67
N PRO A 795 -16.06 17.92 -6.62
CA PRO A 795 -16.00 17.01 -7.75
C PRO A 795 -17.41 16.51 -8.05
N THR A 796 -17.93 16.85 -9.23
CA THR A 796 -19.28 16.46 -9.69
C THR A 796 -19.34 14.97 -10.06
N GLY A 797 -18.49 14.15 -9.45
CA GLY A 797 -18.09 12.83 -9.91
C GLY A 797 -19.12 11.71 -9.79
N GLY A 798 -19.02 10.73 -10.68
CA GLY A 798 -19.82 9.52 -10.65
C GLY A 798 -21.27 9.74 -11.10
N ILE A 799 -22.24 9.28 -10.30
CA ILE A 799 -23.66 9.34 -10.66
C ILE A 799 -24.19 10.78 -10.68
N ALA A 800 -23.61 11.68 -9.89
CA ALA A 800 -23.94 13.10 -9.92
C ALA A 800 -23.63 13.74 -11.29
N ALA A 801 -22.57 13.31 -11.98
CA ALA A 801 -22.29 13.77 -13.33
C ALA A 801 -23.37 13.33 -14.32
N LEU A 802 -24.04 12.19 -14.09
CA LEU A 802 -25.06 11.67 -15.01
C LEU A 802 -26.34 12.52 -15.02
N SER A 803 -26.66 13.21 -13.92
CA SER A 803 -27.77 14.17 -13.91
C SER A 803 -27.49 15.36 -14.83
N HIS A 804 -26.23 15.82 -14.88
CA HIS A 804 -25.82 16.88 -15.80
C HIS A 804 -25.86 16.42 -17.27
N LEU A 805 -25.50 15.15 -17.56
CA LEU A 805 -25.69 14.58 -18.90
C LEU A 805 -27.17 14.54 -19.29
N LEU A 806 -28.04 14.09 -18.38
CA LEU A 806 -29.48 14.03 -18.59
C LEU A 806 -30.05 15.42 -18.90
N MET A 807 -29.68 16.43 -18.11
CA MET A 807 -30.11 17.82 -18.31
C MET A 807 -29.62 18.39 -19.65
N ARG A 808 -28.37 18.10 -20.05
CA ARG A 808 -27.81 18.58 -21.33
C ARG A 808 -28.46 17.91 -22.54
N LEU A 809 -28.88 16.66 -22.43
CA LEU A 809 -29.51 15.91 -23.52
C LEU A 809 -31.03 16.14 -23.64
N ASP A 810 -31.72 16.52 -22.55
CA ASP A 810 -33.19 16.65 -22.50
C ASP A 810 -33.68 18.00 -21.98
N LEU A 811 -33.29 19.10 -22.63
CA LEU A 811 -33.75 20.44 -22.25
C LEU A 811 -35.26 20.69 -22.50
N GLY A 812 -36.02 19.72 -23.01
CA GLY A 812 -37.44 19.89 -23.33
C GLY A 812 -38.22 18.61 -23.63
N ASP A 813 -37.85 17.48 -23.02
CA ASP A 813 -38.52 16.19 -23.17
C ASP A 813 -38.62 15.69 -24.63
N TRP A 814 -37.77 16.19 -25.54
CA TRP A 814 -37.89 15.98 -26.98
C TRP A 814 -37.77 14.50 -27.38
N TRP A 815 -36.93 13.75 -26.65
CA TRP A 815 -36.76 12.31 -26.86
C TRP A 815 -37.91 11.49 -26.27
N SER A 816 -38.60 12.01 -25.26
CA SER A 816 -39.74 11.37 -24.60
C SER A 816 -41.08 11.65 -25.28
N GLN A 817 -41.15 12.69 -26.13
CA GLN A 817 -42.28 12.92 -27.02
C GLN A 817 -42.31 11.83 -28.11
N SER A 818 -42.94 10.71 -27.76
CA SER A 818 -43.37 9.72 -28.75
C SER A 818 -44.38 10.35 -29.69
N VAL A 819 -44.35 9.89 -30.95
CA VAL A 819 -45.49 10.00 -31.86
C VAL A 819 -46.72 9.38 -31.22
#